data_AF-A0A938ZQ31-F1
#
_entry.id   AF-A0A938ZQ31-F1
#
_cell.length_a   1.000
_cell.length_b   1.000
_cell.length_c   1.000
_cell.angle_alpha   90.00
_cell.angle_beta   90.00
_cell.angle_gamma   90.00
#
_symmetry.space_group_name_H-M   'P 1'
#
loop_
_entity.id
_entity.type
_entity.pdbx_description
1 polymer ?
#
loop_
_entity_poly.entity_id
_entity_poly.type
_entity_poly.pdbx_seq_one_letter_code
_entity_poly.pdbx_strand_id
1 'polypeptide(L)'
;MIYKIKPQILVLAIVQGIAFQPNDTPVPSGYIKDIGQAYNDTRGFGWVREDSLGNSTPTPLDIQLNTRDRNQSGIDGRLNRLIHLQYPLSSSGTAVKIPAAWEYALSKGSYNVTVSVGDASNTVNSKHQINIEGTAAISGFVPTATRKFAAVTRIVNVIDGKLTIDARGGKNTKLNYIAIAPGNRPSIRTTNPNDGQTNLSPDISITADLNLPNSGIAVNTISASTIKLIDCSTNTQVNATYNTSGGGDVIVVSPINRLKNNTKYLLQITDGVQDSNGAAFLPYSISFTTGTFVNPVSNITFEQISLANVPAKSYTTVLIGPDNKLYAATLLGEILRFPINADGTLGIPQTISSLQTANGGNRTIIGMHFDPSSTNASNLILWVTNNYYWNGTIDAPEWSGKITRLSGTNLEIVKDYVVDLPRSSRDHLTNSIEFKANEPNVLYVLQGSNNSTGAPNTAWSNRLEQLLTAAVLRVDLSKIISPPLSVKTEDGGTYNPFNPGAPVTIFASGIRNGYDLVWHTNGQLYVPTNGSAAGGNTPNTPIPLPLACQNRIDKATNGAYTTPSVPGLSSLGTQRDFLFRIVKNGYYGHPNPKHCEWVLGGGNPTAGTDPVQINEYPIGTLPDRNWKGIAFDFGEHFSPNGIIEYRSNALGGQLQGKLLVTRFSLGKDIIVLTPGGANLDIVNSQTAISGFTGFNPSPLDLVENPMNGNLYVAQLSQETGMGKITLLRPLN
;
A
#
# COMPACT_ATOMS: atom_id res chain seq x y z
N MET A 1 26.98 12.14 32.89
CA MET A 1 25.71 12.55 33.54
C MET A 1 24.63 11.60 33.03
N ILE A 2 24.16 10.70 33.91
CA ILE A 2 23.35 9.52 33.56
C ILE A 2 21.90 9.95 33.36
N TYR A 3 21.38 9.91 32.14
CA TYR A 3 19.95 10.08 31.89
C TYR A 3 19.21 8.77 32.24
N LYS A 4 18.45 8.82 33.33
CA LYS A 4 17.45 7.80 33.69
C LYS A 4 16.37 7.76 32.62
N ILE A 5 16.30 6.65 31.90
CA ILE A 5 15.15 6.29 31.07
C ILE A 5 13.97 6.03 32.02
N LYS A 6 12.95 6.90 31.99
CA LYS A 6 11.63 6.54 32.52
C LYS A 6 11.00 5.57 31.51
N PRO A 7 10.41 4.44 31.94
CA PRO A 7 9.63 3.63 31.04
C PRO A 7 8.42 4.44 30.57
N GLN A 8 8.39 4.80 29.29
CA GLN A 8 7.15 5.16 28.63
C GLN A 8 6.27 3.91 28.65
N ILE A 9 5.19 3.97 29.43
CA ILE A 9 4.06 3.07 29.25
C ILE A 9 3.58 3.31 27.83
N LEU A 10 3.77 2.32 26.96
CA LEU A 10 3.25 2.30 25.61
C LEU A 10 1.72 2.38 25.74
N VAL A 11 1.15 3.56 25.56
CA VAL A 11 -0.30 3.72 25.44
C VAL A 11 -0.65 3.13 24.08
N LEU A 12 -1.06 1.85 24.06
CA LEU A 12 -1.62 1.21 22.88
C LEU A 12 -2.72 2.11 22.32
N ALA A 13 -2.61 2.50 21.05
CA ALA A 13 -3.67 3.23 20.37
C ALA A 13 -4.93 2.35 20.36
N ILE A 14 -5.98 2.82 21.02
CA ILE A 14 -7.26 2.10 21.13
C ILE A 14 -7.94 2.14 19.76
N VAL A 15 -8.33 0.98 19.22
CA VAL A 15 -9.20 0.85 18.04
C VAL A 15 -10.58 1.40 18.38
N GLN A 16 -11.15 0.99 19.51
CA GLN A 16 -12.43 1.49 19.99
C GLN A 16 -12.62 1.23 21.50
N GLY A 17 -13.05 2.25 22.25
CA GLY A 17 -13.56 2.10 23.62
C GLY A 17 -15.09 2.10 23.62
N ILE A 18 -15.73 1.19 24.35
CA ILE A 18 -17.19 1.09 24.54
C ILE A 18 -17.54 1.26 26.02
N ALA A 19 -18.38 2.23 26.36
CA ALA A 19 -18.88 2.44 27.71
C ALA A 19 -20.37 2.09 27.77
N PHE A 20 -20.74 1.19 28.69
CA PHE A 20 -22.12 0.72 28.84
C PHE A 20 -22.89 1.57 29.84
N GLN A 21 -23.91 2.30 29.38
CA GLN A 21 -24.47 3.40 30.16
C GLN A 21 -25.88 3.83 29.75
N PRO A 22 -26.64 4.49 30.65
CA PRO A 22 -27.87 5.18 30.29
C PRO A 22 -27.64 6.27 29.23
N ASN A 23 -28.69 6.59 28.47
CA ASN A 23 -28.59 7.51 27.34
C ASN A 23 -28.27 8.96 27.73
N ASP A 24 -28.74 9.38 28.90
CA ASP A 24 -28.58 10.71 29.50
C ASP A 24 -27.27 10.87 30.29
N THR A 25 -26.49 9.80 30.46
CA THR A 25 -25.17 9.85 31.11
C THR A 25 -24.10 10.37 30.13
N PRO A 26 -23.21 11.28 30.55
CA PRO A 26 -22.05 11.69 29.76
C PRO A 26 -21.09 10.53 29.45
N VAL A 27 -20.55 10.50 28.23
CA VAL A 27 -19.63 9.44 27.77
C VAL A 27 -18.20 9.74 28.25
N PRO A 28 -17.43 8.75 28.75
CA PRO A 28 -16.01 8.93 29.03
C PRO A 28 -15.21 9.38 27.82
N SER A 29 -14.19 10.20 28.09
CA SER A 29 -13.19 10.55 27.08
C SER A 29 -12.56 9.27 26.49
N GLY A 30 -12.50 9.18 25.16
CA GLY A 30 -11.95 8.03 24.43
C GLY A 30 -12.87 6.82 24.26
N TYR A 31 -14.16 6.93 24.63
CA TYR A 31 -15.15 5.86 24.49
C TYR A 31 -16.37 6.34 23.68
N ILE A 32 -17.05 5.43 22.99
CA ILE A 32 -18.42 5.64 22.51
C ILE A 32 -19.40 5.02 23.49
N LYS A 33 -20.62 5.56 23.55
CA LYS A 33 -21.68 5.01 24.40
C LYS A 33 -22.38 3.84 23.74
N ASP A 34 -22.62 2.79 24.52
CA ASP A 34 -23.61 1.77 24.21
C ASP A 34 -24.71 1.82 25.28
N ILE A 35 -25.92 2.11 24.83
CA ILE A 35 -27.07 2.31 25.71
C ILE A 35 -27.93 1.06 25.88
N GLY A 36 -27.53 -0.08 25.34
CA GLY A 36 -28.29 -1.33 25.39
C GLY A 36 -29.13 -1.63 24.15
N GLN A 37 -28.97 -0.89 23.05
CA GLN A 37 -29.73 -1.11 21.82
C GLN A 37 -29.34 -2.42 21.11
N ALA A 38 -30.31 -3.05 20.44
CA ALA A 38 -30.08 -4.26 19.66
C ALA A 38 -28.93 -4.11 18.62
N TYR A 39 -28.25 -5.22 18.31
CA TYR A 39 -27.24 -5.25 17.25
C TYR A 39 -27.88 -4.86 15.92
N ASN A 40 -27.17 -4.03 15.17
CA ASN A 40 -27.59 -3.56 13.85
C ASN A 40 -26.34 -3.29 13.01
N ASP A 41 -26.34 -3.77 11.76
CA ASP A 41 -25.18 -3.69 10.87
C ASP A 41 -24.77 -2.24 10.56
N THR A 42 -25.74 -1.32 10.47
CA THR A 42 -25.49 0.11 10.18
C THR A 42 -24.70 0.80 11.30
N ARG A 43 -25.01 0.49 12.57
CA ARG A 43 -24.24 1.01 13.71
C ARG A 43 -22.99 0.17 14.00
N GLY A 44 -22.93 -1.06 13.50
CA GLY A 44 -21.79 -1.96 13.62
C GLY A 44 -21.62 -2.63 14.99
N PHE A 45 -22.49 -2.43 15.97
CA PHE A 45 -22.40 -3.09 17.29
C PHE A 45 -23.75 -3.14 18.02
N GLY A 46 -23.85 -3.93 19.08
CA GLY A 46 -25.02 -3.98 19.95
C GLY A 46 -25.33 -5.37 20.47
N TRP A 47 -26.55 -5.54 20.96
CA TRP A 47 -26.94 -6.69 21.76
C TRP A 47 -27.75 -7.73 20.98
N VAL A 48 -27.50 -9.01 21.27
CA VAL A 48 -28.19 -10.18 20.72
C VAL A 48 -28.59 -11.12 21.86
N ARG A 49 -29.51 -12.05 21.60
CA ARG A 49 -29.87 -13.09 22.58
C ARG A 49 -28.71 -14.06 22.76
N GLU A 50 -28.29 -14.30 24.00
CA GLU A 50 -27.14 -15.17 24.31
C GLU A 50 -27.37 -16.63 23.87
N ASP A 51 -28.61 -17.11 23.86
CA ASP A 51 -28.98 -18.44 23.38
C ASP A 51 -29.00 -18.58 21.85
N SER A 52 -28.92 -17.46 21.13
CA SER A 52 -28.83 -17.45 19.66
C SER A 52 -27.39 -17.43 19.14
N LEU A 53 -26.38 -17.29 20.02
CA LEU A 53 -24.98 -17.40 19.61
C LEU A 53 -24.68 -18.81 19.11
N GLY A 54 -24.06 -18.89 17.93
CA GLY A 54 -23.81 -20.12 17.18
C GLY A 54 -24.72 -20.27 15.96
N ASN A 55 -25.80 -19.49 15.86
CA ASN A 55 -26.56 -19.35 14.63
C ASN A 55 -25.79 -18.47 13.63
N SER A 56 -26.02 -18.67 12.33
CA SER A 56 -25.45 -17.81 11.27
C SER A 56 -25.86 -16.34 11.40
N THR A 57 -26.98 -16.07 12.07
CA THR A 57 -27.46 -14.73 12.37
C THR A 57 -28.07 -14.73 13.78
N PRO A 58 -27.29 -14.32 14.80
CA PRO A 58 -27.80 -14.18 16.16
C PRO A 58 -28.97 -13.19 16.20
N THR A 59 -29.96 -13.47 17.05
CA THR A 59 -31.20 -12.69 17.15
C THR A 59 -30.93 -11.37 17.88
N PRO A 60 -31.10 -10.19 17.25
CA PRO A 60 -30.93 -8.91 17.93
C PRO A 60 -31.86 -8.76 19.13
N LEU A 61 -31.38 -8.12 20.20
CA LEU A 61 -32.11 -7.95 21.46
C LEU A 61 -31.90 -6.54 22.01
N ASP A 62 -32.97 -5.78 22.22
CA ASP A 62 -32.88 -4.51 22.94
C ASP A 62 -32.91 -4.75 24.46
N ILE A 63 -31.90 -4.24 25.16
CA ILE A 63 -31.76 -4.29 26.61
C ILE A 63 -31.50 -2.90 27.21
N GLN A 64 -32.02 -1.81 26.61
CA GLN A 64 -31.76 -0.46 27.11
C GLN A 64 -32.14 -0.26 28.59
N LEU A 65 -33.19 -0.96 29.04
CA LEU A 65 -33.66 -0.96 30.44
C LEU A 65 -32.67 -1.62 31.43
N ASN A 66 -31.60 -2.23 30.94
CA ASN A 66 -30.60 -2.94 31.75
C ASN A 66 -29.41 -2.05 32.13
N THR A 67 -29.32 -0.81 31.64
CA THR A 67 -28.21 0.11 31.94
C THR A 67 -28.39 0.79 33.30
N ARG A 68 -27.29 1.08 34.00
CA ARG A 68 -27.30 1.85 35.26
C ARG A 68 -26.10 2.78 35.32
N ASP A 69 -26.29 3.94 35.93
CA ASP A 69 -25.21 4.78 36.44
C ASP A 69 -25.40 4.93 37.97
N ARG A 70 -24.35 4.68 38.74
CA ARG A 70 -24.36 4.79 40.20
C ARG A 70 -23.98 6.18 40.69
N ASN A 71 -23.34 7.00 39.85
CA ASN A 71 -22.90 8.35 40.16
C ASN A 71 -22.21 8.48 41.54
N GLN A 72 -21.35 7.52 41.87
CA GLN A 72 -20.60 7.50 43.12
C GLN A 72 -19.39 8.44 43.00
N SER A 73 -19.27 9.37 43.94
CA SER A 73 -18.14 10.31 44.00
C SER A 73 -16.82 9.57 44.22
N GLY A 74 -15.75 10.02 43.54
CA GLY A 74 -14.40 9.45 43.67
C GLY A 74 -14.16 8.12 42.94
N ILE A 75 -15.13 7.62 42.18
CA ILE A 75 -15.00 6.40 41.36
C ILE A 75 -14.80 6.79 39.89
N ASP A 76 -13.89 6.09 39.19
CA ASP A 76 -13.67 6.27 37.74
C ASP A 76 -15.01 6.20 37.01
N GLY A 77 -15.28 7.19 36.15
CA GLY A 77 -16.52 7.24 35.39
C GLY A 77 -16.84 5.91 34.72
N ARG A 78 -15.86 5.25 34.09
CA ARG A 78 -16.02 3.94 33.40
C ARG A 78 -16.55 2.84 34.30
N LEU A 79 -16.28 2.90 35.61
CA LEU A 79 -16.71 1.91 36.61
C LEU A 79 -18.01 2.30 37.31
N ASN A 80 -18.43 3.56 37.21
CA ASN A 80 -19.69 4.05 37.78
C ASN A 80 -20.94 3.52 37.06
N ARG A 81 -20.76 3.07 35.82
CA ARG A 81 -21.83 2.64 34.94
C ARG A 81 -21.68 1.19 34.49
N LEU A 82 -22.81 0.59 34.18
CA LEU A 82 -22.89 -0.82 33.83
C LEU A 82 -24.14 -1.14 33.01
N ILE A 83 -24.14 -2.33 32.44
CA ILE A 83 -25.32 -2.98 31.89
C ILE A 83 -25.42 -4.43 32.36
N HIS A 84 -26.64 -4.88 32.67
CA HIS A 84 -26.90 -6.26 33.08
C HIS A 84 -27.07 -7.19 31.87
N LEU A 85 -26.27 -8.26 31.83
CA LEU A 85 -26.33 -9.27 30.76
C LEU A 85 -27.35 -10.38 31.05
N GLN A 86 -27.60 -10.67 32.33
CA GLN A 86 -28.48 -11.75 32.79
C GLN A 86 -29.31 -11.27 33.99
N TYR A 87 -30.33 -10.45 33.74
CA TYR A 87 -31.08 -9.84 34.84
C TYR A 87 -31.83 -10.91 35.67
N PRO A 88 -31.82 -10.86 37.01
CA PRO A 88 -32.43 -11.92 37.83
C PRO A 88 -33.94 -12.07 37.60
N LEU A 89 -34.39 -13.30 37.33
CA LEU A 89 -35.82 -13.61 37.12
C LEU A 89 -36.71 -13.23 38.31
N SER A 90 -36.17 -13.40 39.53
CA SER A 90 -36.83 -13.09 40.80
C SER A 90 -36.95 -11.59 41.09
N SER A 91 -36.37 -10.71 40.27
CA SER A 91 -36.51 -9.27 40.44
C SER A 91 -37.83 -8.77 39.85
N SER A 92 -38.50 -7.86 40.57
CA SER A 92 -39.71 -7.17 40.12
C SER A 92 -39.45 -6.01 39.15
N GLY A 93 -38.19 -5.74 38.79
CA GLY A 93 -37.82 -4.66 37.87
C GLY A 93 -38.25 -4.89 36.43
N THR A 94 -38.36 -3.79 35.67
CA THR A 94 -38.71 -3.75 34.24
C THR A 94 -37.57 -4.10 33.29
N ALA A 95 -36.39 -4.44 33.82
CA ALA A 95 -35.24 -4.83 33.03
C ALA A 95 -35.50 -6.13 32.26
N VAL A 96 -34.89 -6.24 31.08
CA VAL A 96 -35.00 -7.39 30.19
C VAL A 96 -34.31 -8.59 30.83
N LYS A 97 -35.07 -9.68 30.96
CA LYS A 97 -34.69 -10.92 31.66
C LYS A 97 -34.09 -11.98 30.75
N ILE A 98 -34.17 -11.79 29.44
CA ILE A 98 -33.54 -12.67 28.45
C ILE A 98 -32.02 -12.46 28.54
N PRO A 99 -31.21 -13.52 28.74
CA PRO A 99 -29.75 -13.40 28.71
C PRO A 99 -29.27 -12.81 27.38
N ALA A 100 -28.37 -11.83 27.48
CA ALA A 100 -27.87 -11.06 26.36
C ALA A 100 -26.36 -11.27 26.17
N ALA A 101 -25.96 -11.28 24.90
CA ALA A 101 -24.58 -11.21 24.46
C ALA A 101 -24.39 -9.95 23.60
N TRP A 102 -23.14 -9.55 23.41
CA TRP A 102 -22.78 -8.33 22.70
C TRP A 102 -21.88 -8.66 21.51
N GLU A 103 -22.17 -8.05 20.37
CA GLU A 103 -21.39 -8.16 19.15
C GLU A 103 -20.90 -6.79 18.68
N TYR A 104 -19.72 -6.77 18.06
CA TYR A 104 -19.14 -5.60 17.42
C TYR A 104 -18.48 -6.02 16.11
N ALA A 105 -18.89 -5.42 15.00
CA ALA A 105 -18.30 -5.64 13.69
C ALA A 105 -16.82 -5.23 13.74
N LEU A 106 -15.94 -6.22 13.60
CA LEU A 106 -14.50 -6.05 13.68
C LEU A 106 -13.84 -6.93 12.65
N SER A 107 -12.95 -6.37 11.83
CA SER A 107 -12.20 -7.16 10.87
C SER A 107 -11.51 -8.36 11.52
N LYS A 108 -11.34 -9.45 10.77
CA LYS A 108 -10.62 -10.62 11.25
C LYS A 108 -9.19 -10.23 11.63
N GLY A 109 -8.73 -10.71 12.79
CA GLY A 109 -7.41 -10.33 13.31
C GLY A 109 -7.23 -10.59 14.79
N SER A 110 -6.02 -10.32 15.29
CA SER A 110 -5.69 -10.42 16.71
C SER A 110 -5.90 -9.06 17.40
N TYR A 111 -6.56 -9.07 18.56
CA TYR A 111 -6.90 -7.87 19.33
C TYR A 111 -6.58 -8.02 20.80
N ASN A 112 -6.03 -6.98 21.40
CA ASN A 112 -6.03 -6.80 22.84
C ASN A 112 -7.41 -6.27 23.26
N VAL A 113 -8.25 -7.14 23.80
CA VAL A 113 -9.58 -6.79 24.30
C VAL A 113 -9.54 -6.74 25.82
N THR A 114 -9.79 -5.55 26.35
CA THR A 114 -9.95 -5.30 27.78
C THR A 114 -11.42 -5.24 28.12
N VAL A 115 -11.85 -6.02 29.10
CA VAL A 115 -13.24 -6.02 29.60
C VAL A 115 -13.25 -5.77 31.11
N SER A 116 -14.26 -5.04 31.59
CA SER A 116 -14.47 -4.79 33.02
C SER A 116 -15.88 -5.15 33.45
N VAL A 117 -16.00 -5.81 34.60
CA VAL A 117 -17.26 -6.17 35.24
C VAL A 117 -17.32 -5.69 36.70
N GLY A 118 -18.52 -5.41 37.18
CA GLY A 118 -18.77 -5.02 38.57
C GLY A 118 -19.84 -3.94 38.71
N ASP A 119 -20.05 -3.49 39.94
CA ASP A 119 -21.03 -2.47 40.32
C ASP A 119 -20.44 -1.59 41.42
N ALA A 120 -20.46 -0.27 41.25
CA ALA A 120 -19.91 0.67 42.24
C ALA A 120 -20.69 0.67 43.56
N SER A 121 -21.95 0.21 43.56
CA SER A 121 -22.76 0.08 44.77
C SER A 121 -22.24 -1.01 45.72
N ASN A 122 -22.85 -1.16 46.89
CA ASN A 122 -22.52 -2.24 47.84
C ASN A 122 -23.23 -3.57 47.52
N THR A 123 -23.80 -3.69 46.32
CA THR A 123 -24.58 -4.87 45.91
C THR A 123 -23.67 -5.99 45.41
N VAL A 124 -23.56 -7.07 46.20
CA VAL A 124 -22.68 -8.22 45.91
C VAL A 124 -23.43 -9.47 45.43
N ASN A 125 -24.55 -9.28 44.72
CA ASN A 125 -25.50 -10.33 44.34
C ASN A 125 -25.23 -10.98 42.96
N SER A 126 -23.98 -10.95 42.49
CA SER A 126 -23.61 -11.44 41.16
C SER A 126 -22.43 -12.40 41.21
N LYS A 127 -22.38 -13.28 40.20
CA LYS A 127 -21.21 -14.09 39.86
C LYS A 127 -20.86 -13.77 38.42
N HIS A 128 -19.86 -12.93 38.22
CA HIS A 128 -19.48 -12.41 36.92
C HIS A 128 -18.71 -13.44 36.10
N GLN A 129 -19.23 -13.74 34.93
CA GLN A 129 -18.57 -14.50 33.89
C GLN A 129 -18.51 -13.64 32.63
N ILE A 130 -17.37 -13.61 31.96
CA ILE A 130 -17.22 -13.06 30.61
C ILE A 130 -16.42 -14.03 29.78
N ASN A 131 -16.96 -14.38 28.62
CA ASN A 131 -16.28 -15.09 27.55
C ASN A 131 -16.11 -14.14 26.36
N ILE A 132 -14.93 -14.16 25.74
CA ILE A 132 -14.61 -13.36 24.55
C ILE A 132 -14.20 -14.35 23.46
N GLU A 133 -14.84 -14.30 22.29
CA GLU A 133 -14.62 -15.29 21.21
C GLU A 133 -14.76 -16.74 21.72
N GLY A 134 -15.77 -16.99 22.57
CA GLY A 134 -16.04 -18.30 23.18
C GLY A 134 -15.03 -18.74 24.26
N THR A 135 -14.01 -17.95 24.56
CA THR A 135 -12.98 -18.26 25.57
C THR A 135 -13.19 -17.47 26.85
N ALA A 136 -13.12 -18.13 28.01
CA ALA A 136 -13.31 -17.47 29.29
C ALA A 136 -12.21 -16.41 29.58
N ALA A 137 -12.63 -15.15 29.77
CA ALA A 137 -11.77 -14.04 30.13
C ALA A 137 -11.87 -13.72 31.63
N ILE A 138 -13.09 -13.67 32.17
CA ILE A 138 -13.38 -13.55 33.61
C ILE A 138 -14.18 -14.77 34.02
N SER A 139 -13.62 -15.60 34.90
CA SER A 139 -14.19 -16.89 35.29
C SER A 139 -14.81 -16.85 36.68
N GLY A 140 -16.13 -16.59 36.76
CA GLY A 140 -16.92 -16.71 37.98
C GLY A 140 -16.55 -15.73 39.13
N PHE A 141 -16.12 -14.51 38.81
CA PHE A 141 -15.76 -13.49 39.81
C PHE A 141 -16.98 -13.08 40.67
N VAL A 142 -16.89 -13.29 41.98
CA VAL A 142 -17.91 -12.85 42.95
C VAL A 142 -17.41 -11.57 43.65
N PRO A 143 -18.11 -10.44 43.53
CA PRO A 143 -17.69 -9.20 44.16
C PRO A 143 -17.93 -9.25 45.68
N THR A 144 -17.12 -8.53 46.43
CA THR A 144 -17.31 -8.30 47.87
C THR A 144 -17.44 -6.79 48.14
N ALA A 145 -17.80 -6.42 49.37
CA ALA A 145 -17.88 -5.01 49.77
C ALA A 145 -16.55 -4.25 49.55
N THR A 146 -15.43 -4.95 49.64
CA THR A 146 -14.07 -4.40 49.49
C THR A 146 -13.43 -4.67 48.13
N ARG A 147 -14.01 -5.57 47.30
CA ARG A 147 -13.54 -5.89 45.94
C ARG A 147 -14.72 -5.96 44.99
N LYS A 148 -15.08 -4.81 44.41
CA LYS A 148 -16.30 -4.62 43.62
C LYS A 148 -16.16 -4.91 42.13
N PHE A 149 -14.94 -4.83 41.60
CA PHE A 149 -14.68 -4.92 40.16
C PHE A 149 -13.62 -5.97 39.83
N ALA A 150 -13.70 -6.48 38.61
CA ALA A 150 -12.64 -7.21 37.96
C ALA A 150 -12.49 -6.69 36.53
N ALA A 151 -11.26 -6.47 36.10
CA ALA A 151 -10.92 -6.12 34.73
C ALA A 151 -9.82 -7.05 34.23
N VAL A 152 -9.87 -7.36 32.94
CA VAL A 152 -8.90 -8.26 32.32
C VAL A 152 -8.68 -7.86 30.88
N THR A 153 -7.43 -7.95 30.43
CA THR A 153 -7.06 -7.87 29.03
C THR A 153 -6.74 -9.26 28.51
N ARG A 154 -7.26 -9.59 27.34
CA ARG A 154 -6.97 -10.83 26.61
C ARG A 154 -6.59 -10.49 25.18
N ILE A 155 -5.61 -11.22 24.67
CA ILE A 155 -5.40 -11.30 23.23
C ILE A 155 -6.44 -12.29 22.71
N VAL A 156 -7.28 -11.84 21.78
CA VAL A 156 -8.34 -12.65 21.16
C VAL A 156 -8.23 -12.59 19.65
N ASN A 157 -8.72 -13.62 18.98
CA ASN A 157 -8.70 -13.71 17.53
C ASN A 157 -10.13 -13.62 17.02
N VAL A 158 -10.46 -12.55 16.31
CA VAL A 158 -11.72 -12.43 15.58
C VAL A 158 -11.57 -13.15 14.25
N ILE A 159 -12.44 -14.11 13.96
CA ILE A 159 -12.32 -15.00 12.79
C ILE A 159 -13.49 -14.90 11.80
N ASP A 160 -14.60 -14.34 12.23
CA ASP A 160 -15.87 -14.26 11.50
C ASP A 160 -16.26 -12.83 11.11
N GLY A 161 -15.46 -11.84 11.50
CA GLY A 161 -15.75 -10.42 11.26
C GLY A 161 -16.54 -9.74 12.39
N LYS A 162 -16.75 -10.41 13.53
CA LYS A 162 -17.38 -9.83 14.72
C LYS A 162 -16.65 -10.24 15.99
N LEU A 163 -16.40 -9.27 16.87
CA LEU A 163 -16.03 -9.54 18.26
C LEU A 163 -17.29 -9.88 19.05
N THR A 164 -17.35 -11.08 19.61
CA THR A 164 -18.47 -11.62 20.39
C THR A 164 -18.10 -11.73 21.87
N ILE A 165 -18.95 -11.17 22.73
CA ILE A 165 -18.81 -11.22 24.19
C ILE A 165 -20.10 -11.73 24.83
N ASP A 166 -19.98 -12.76 25.67
CA ASP A 166 -21.12 -13.36 26.38
C ASP A 166 -20.82 -13.56 27.87
N ALA A 167 -21.84 -13.94 28.64
CA ALA A 167 -21.76 -14.21 30.06
C ALA A 167 -22.15 -15.65 30.43
N ARG A 168 -22.14 -16.60 29.49
CA ARG A 168 -22.53 -18.00 29.71
C ARG A 168 -21.72 -18.62 30.84
N GLY A 169 -22.40 -19.12 31.87
CA GLY A 169 -21.79 -19.64 33.11
C GLY A 169 -21.78 -18.63 34.28
N GLY A 170 -22.18 -17.39 34.03
CA GLY A 170 -22.38 -16.34 35.02
C GLY A 170 -23.78 -16.31 35.63
N LYS A 171 -23.95 -15.40 36.59
CA LYS A 171 -25.24 -15.03 37.15
C LYS A 171 -25.24 -13.52 37.40
N ASN A 172 -26.15 -12.81 36.75
CA ASN A 172 -26.28 -11.36 36.91
C ASN A 172 -24.97 -10.62 36.62
N THR A 173 -24.27 -11.01 35.54
CA THR A 173 -23.07 -10.32 35.08
C THR A 173 -23.41 -8.87 34.74
N LYS A 174 -22.58 -7.93 35.21
CA LYS A 174 -22.70 -6.49 35.00
C LYS A 174 -21.43 -6.02 34.30
N LEU A 175 -21.54 -5.63 33.04
CA LEU A 175 -20.42 -5.19 32.20
C LEU A 175 -20.30 -3.67 32.25
N ASN A 176 -19.11 -3.14 32.47
CA ASN A 176 -18.87 -1.69 32.61
C ASN A 176 -18.38 -1.05 31.32
N TYR A 177 -17.27 -1.58 30.78
CA TYR A 177 -16.66 -1.10 29.55
C TYR A 177 -15.90 -2.21 28.82
N ILE A 178 -15.69 -1.99 27.53
CA ILE A 178 -14.74 -2.73 26.69
C ILE A 178 -13.74 -1.72 26.10
N ALA A 179 -12.47 -2.11 26.00
CA ALA A 179 -11.50 -1.40 25.17
C ALA A 179 -10.84 -2.40 24.20
N ILE A 180 -10.92 -2.11 22.91
CA ILE A 180 -10.36 -2.90 21.83
C ILE A 180 -9.12 -2.16 21.34
N ALA A 181 -7.97 -2.83 21.34
CA ALA A 181 -6.74 -2.35 20.73
C ALA A 181 -6.19 -3.43 19.80
N PRO A 182 -5.35 -3.09 18.81
CA PRO A 182 -4.69 -4.10 17.99
C PRO A 182 -3.88 -5.06 18.89
N GLY A 183 -3.95 -6.35 18.61
CA GLY A 183 -3.07 -7.36 19.21
C GLY A 183 -1.65 -7.16 18.70
N ASN A 184 -0.64 -7.77 19.32
CA ASN A 184 0.75 -7.67 18.85
C ASN A 184 1.16 -8.81 17.89
N ARG A 185 0.19 -9.60 17.41
CA ARG A 185 0.46 -10.72 16.51
C ARG A 185 0.00 -10.38 15.09
N PRO A 186 0.90 -10.40 14.09
CA PRO A 186 0.50 -10.16 12.71
C PRO A 186 -0.40 -11.28 12.19
N SER A 187 -1.27 -10.96 11.22
CA SER A 187 -2.27 -11.89 10.69
C SER A 187 -2.72 -11.54 9.28
N ILE A 188 -3.43 -12.46 8.63
CA ILE A 188 -4.07 -12.21 7.34
C ILE A 188 -5.41 -11.51 7.57
N ARG A 189 -5.61 -10.37 6.90
CA ARG A 189 -6.86 -9.61 6.88
C ARG A 189 -7.84 -10.21 5.88
N THR A 190 -7.40 -10.32 4.62
CA THR A 190 -8.20 -10.74 3.46
C THR A 190 -7.30 -11.44 2.45
N THR A 191 -7.90 -12.24 1.57
CA THR A 191 -7.21 -12.90 0.47
C THR A 191 -7.94 -12.74 -0.85
N ASN A 192 -7.18 -12.72 -1.94
CA ASN A 192 -7.69 -12.87 -3.29
C ASN A 192 -6.92 -14.00 -3.98
N PRO A 193 -7.56 -15.12 -4.37
CA PRO A 193 -8.99 -15.38 -4.29
C PRO A 193 -9.49 -15.51 -2.85
N ASN A 194 -10.80 -15.32 -2.66
CA ASN A 194 -11.47 -15.61 -1.40
C ASN A 194 -11.55 -17.13 -1.15
N ASP A 195 -11.70 -17.53 0.11
CA ASP A 195 -11.90 -18.95 0.45
C ASP A 195 -13.15 -19.52 -0.23
N GLY A 196 -12.98 -20.70 -0.82
CA GLY A 196 -14.00 -21.41 -1.59
C GLY A 196 -14.27 -20.84 -2.99
N GLN A 197 -13.59 -19.78 -3.44
CA GLN A 197 -13.86 -19.17 -4.74
C GLN A 197 -13.56 -20.15 -5.90
N THR A 198 -14.41 -20.13 -6.93
CA THR A 198 -14.35 -21.06 -8.07
C THR A 198 -14.27 -20.33 -9.40
N ASN A 199 -14.02 -21.08 -10.48
CA ASN A 199 -13.93 -20.59 -11.86
C ASN A 199 -12.87 -19.49 -12.06
N LEU A 200 -11.77 -19.59 -11.32
CA LEU A 200 -10.65 -18.65 -11.39
C LEU A 200 -9.78 -18.92 -12.60
N SER A 201 -9.18 -17.87 -13.18
CA SER A 201 -8.17 -18.07 -14.21
C SER A 201 -7.06 -19.00 -13.70
N PRO A 202 -6.63 -20.01 -14.46
CA PRO A 202 -5.45 -20.80 -14.11
C PRO A 202 -4.13 -20.02 -14.09
N ASP A 203 -4.12 -18.79 -14.62
CA ASP A 203 -2.99 -17.85 -14.52
C ASP A 203 -3.06 -16.95 -13.26
N ILE A 204 -3.92 -17.27 -12.30
CA ILE A 204 -4.07 -16.48 -11.07
C ILE A 204 -2.82 -16.53 -10.18
N SER A 205 -2.42 -15.38 -9.64
CA SER A 205 -1.61 -15.31 -8.42
C SER A 205 -2.52 -15.02 -7.22
N ILE A 206 -2.09 -15.47 -6.05
CA ILE A 206 -2.81 -15.27 -4.80
C ILE A 206 -2.20 -14.10 -4.04
N THR A 207 -3.03 -13.18 -3.55
CA THR A 207 -2.60 -12.11 -2.64
C THR A 207 -3.26 -12.28 -1.27
N ALA A 208 -2.54 -11.88 -0.22
CA ALA A 208 -3.05 -11.84 1.14
C ALA A 208 -2.67 -10.52 1.80
N ASP A 209 -3.67 -9.68 2.08
CA ASP A 209 -3.49 -8.43 2.80
C ASP A 209 -3.30 -8.68 4.28
N LEU A 210 -2.49 -7.85 4.92
CA LEU A 210 -2.00 -8.11 6.27
C LEU A 210 -2.59 -7.15 7.30
N ASN A 211 -2.71 -7.65 8.53
CA ASN A 211 -2.85 -6.83 9.72
C ASN A 211 -1.50 -6.83 10.43
N LEU A 212 -0.83 -5.67 10.46
CA LEU A 212 0.55 -5.50 10.91
C LEU A 212 0.65 -4.55 12.11
N PRO A 213 0.41 -5.07 13.32
CA PRO A 213 0.41 -4.23 14.52
C PRO A 213 1.79 -3.71 14.93
N ASN A 214 2.88 -4.35 14.46
CA ASN A 214 4.24 -4.00 14.89
C ASN A 214 5.09 -3.42 13.75
N SER A 215 5.28 -4.16 12.66
CA SER A 215 6.11 -3.78 11.51
C SER A 215 5.71 -4.56 10.26
N GLY A 216 6.26 -4.17 9.10
CA GLY A 216 6.15 -4.94 7.85
C GLY A 216 6.72 -6.35 7.97
N ILE A 217 6.28 -7.25 7.11
CA ILE A 217 6.73 -8.65 7.05
C ILE A 217 8.25 -8.75 6.90
N ALA A 218 8.86 -9.74 7.55
CA ALA A 218 10.27 -10.08 7.35
C ALA A 218 10.42 -10.88 6.06
N VAL A 219 11.00 -10.26 5.03
CA VAL A 219 11.12 -10.82 3.67
C VAL A 219 11.84 -12.18 3.65
N ASN A 220 12.78 -12.41 4.56
CA ASN A 220 13.50 -13.68 4.66
C ASN A 220 12.66 -14.84 5.26
N THR A 221 11.45 -14.57 5.73
CA THR A 221 10.54 -15.59 6.30
C THR A 221 9.42 -16.03 5.36
N ILE A 222 9.28 -15.39 4.19
CA ILE A 222 8.35 -15.81 3.14
C ILE A 222 9.05 -16.77 2.17
N SER A 223 8.63 -18.04 2.16
CA SER A 223 9.24 -19.06 1.31
C SER A 223 8.29 -20.24 1.08
N ALA A 224 8.69 -21.16 0.21
CA ALA A 224 7.99 -22.44 0.01
C ALA A 224 7.83 -23.29 1.28
N SER A 225 8.65 -23.06 2.31
CA SER A 225 8.56 -23.82 3.57
C SER A 225 7.50 -23.26 4.54
N THR A 226 7.25 -21.95 4.48
CA THR A 226 6.33 -21.21 5.37
C THR A 226 5.01 -20.86 4.69
N ILE A 227 4.98 -20.85 3.36
CA ILE A 227 3.80 -20.62 2.53
C ILE A 227 3.71 -21.74 1.49
N LYS A 228 2.65 -22.54 1.55
CA LYS A 228 2.46 -23.73 0.72
C LYS A 228 1.24 -23.58 -0.16
N LEU A 229 1.43 -23.63 -1.48
CA LEU A 229 0.35 -23.78 -2.44
C LEU A 229 0.29 -25.26 -2.85
N ILE A 230 -0.83 -25.93 -2.62
CA ILE A 230 -0.95 -27.39 -2.77
C ILE A 230 -2.04 -27.71 -3.79
N ASP A 231 -1.73 -28.57 -4.76
CA ASP A 231 -2.72 -29.20 -5.64
C ASP A 231 -3.46 -30.28 -4.84
N CYS A 232 -4.74 -30.08 -4.55
CA CYS A 232 -5.51 -30.99 -3.71
C CYS A 232 -5.78 -32.35 -4.38
N SER A 233 -5.64 -32.46 -5.70
CA SER A 233 -5.86 -33.71 -6.43
C SER A 233 -4.68 -34.68 -6.29
N THR A 234 -3.46 -34.14 -6.22
CA THR A 234 -2.22 -34.93 -6.09
C THR A 234 -1.58 -34.83 -4.72
N ASN A 235 -2.04 -33.91 -3.88
CA ASN A 235 -1.45 -33.54 -2.58
C ASN A 235 0.03 -33.13 -2.70
N THR A 236 0.40 -32.51 -3.82
CA THR A 236 1.77 -32.04 -4.09
C THR A 236 1.84 -30.52 -4.04
N GLN A 237 2.93 -30.00 -3.50
CA GLN A 237 3.20 -28.57 -3.52
C GLN A 237 3.46 -28.07 -4.94
N VAL A 238 2.82 -26.97 -5.30
CA VAL A 238 3.01 -26.23 -6.54
C VAL A 238 4.20 -25.30 -6.39
N ASN A 239 5.10 -25.32 -7.37
CA ASN A 239 6.20 -24.36 -7.42
C ASN A 239 5.67 -22.95 -7.69
N ALA A 240 5.98 -22.03 -6.79
CA ALA A 240 5.58 -20.64 -6.85
C ALA A 240 6.72 -19.73 -6.37
N THR A 241 6.63 -18.45 -6.72
CA THR A 241 7.43 -17.38 -6.11
C THR A 241 6.65 -16.72 -4.99
N TYR A 242 7.33 -16.22 -3.96
CA TYR A 242 6.75 -15.68 -2.74
C TYR A 242 7.30 -14.28 -2.46
N ASN A 243 6.45 -13.26 -2.59
CA ASN A 243 6.87 -11.87 -2.57
C ASN A 243 6.02 -11.02 -1.63
N THR A 244 6.45 -9.78 -1.40
CA THR A 244 5.70 -8.74 -0.67
C THR A 244 5.85 -7.39 -1.36
N SER A 245 4.99 -6.43 -1.02
CA SER A 245 5.19 -5.00 -1.31
C SER A 245 6.41 -4.43 -0.59
N GLY A 246 6.84 -3.24 -0.99
CA GLY A 246 7.86 -2.47 -0.26
C GLY A 246 7.55 -2.28 1.21
N GLY A 247 6.31 -1.92 1.56
CA GLY A 247 5.84 -1.77 2.94
C GLY A 247 5.88 -3.06 3.77
N GLY A 248 5.96 -4.22 3.12
CA GLY A 248 5.88 -5.50 3.80
C GLY A 248 4.44 -5.88 4.19
N ASP A 249 3.43 -5.28 3.54
CA ASP A 249 2.02 -5.24 3.95
C ASP A 249 1.07 -6.14 3.12
N VAL A 250 1.62 -6.94 2.21
CA VAL A 250 0.90 -7.96 1.43
C VAL A 250 1.80 -9.18 1.19
N ILE A 251 1.24 -10.40 1.21
CA ILE A 251 1.91 -11.59 0.68
C ILE A 251 1.39 -11.86 -0.73
N VAL A 252 2.29 -12.07 -1.69
CA VAL A 252 1.96 -12.41 -3.09
C VAL A 252 2.57 -13.77 -3.44
N VAL A 253 1.73 -14.73 -3.81
CA VAL A 253 2.13 -16.08 -4.25
C VAL A 253 1.78 -16.25 -5.72
N SER A 254 2.79 -16.32 -6.58
CA SER A 254 2.60 -16.50 -8.03
C SER A 254 3.12 -17.87 -8.48
N PRO A 255 2.26 -18.77 -8.98
CA PRO A 255 2.69 -20.03 -9.58
C PRO A 255 3.72 -19.79 -10.71
N ILE A 256 4.78 -20.60 -10.77
CA ILE A 256 5.78 -20.51 -11.85
C ILE A 256 5.19 -21.00 -13.18
N ASN A 257 4.33 -22.02 -13.10
CA ASN A 257 3.60 -22.56 -14.23
C ASN A 257 2.12 -22.30 -14.03
N ARG A 258 1.40 -22.12 -15.14
CA ARG A 258 -0.06 -22.09 -15.18
C ARG A 258 -0.64 -23.27 -14.39
N LEU A 259 -1.62 -22.98 -13.54
CA LEU A 259 -2.33 -24.01 -12.79
C LEU A 259 -3.16 -24.90 -13.72
N LYS A 260 -3.54 -26.09 -13.27
CA LYS A 260 -4.39 -26.99 -14.06
C LYS A 260 -5.80 -26.41 -14.14
N ASN A 261 -6.51 -26.64 -15.25
CA ASN A 261 -7.92 -26.28 -15.38
C ASN A 261 -8.78 -27.06 -14.38
N ASN A 262 -9.89 -26.47 -13.93
CA ASN A 262 -10.92 -27.14 -13.13
C ASN A 262 -10.38 -27.90 -11.91
N THR A 263 -9.33 -27.37 -11.26
CA THR A 263 -8.57 -28.05 -10.21
C THR A 263 -8.64 -27.25 -8.90
N LYS A 264 -8.84 -27.96 -7.78
CA LYS A 264 -8.87 -27.35 -6.44
C LYS A 264 -7.46 -27.23 -5.87
N TYR A 265 -7.15 -26.06 -5.32
CA TYR A 265 -5.89 -25.74 -4.65
C TYR A 265 -6.12 -25.29 -3.21
N LEU A 266 -5.11 -25.47 -2.36
CA LEU A 266 -5.06 -25.02 -0.97
C LEU A 266 -3.83 -24.13 -0.78
N LEU A 267 -4.03 -22.91 -0.29
CA LEU A 267 -2.95 -22.07 0.22
C LEU A 267 -2.88 -22.23 1.75
N GLN A 268 -1.70 -22.50 2.28
CA GLN A 268 -1.42 -22.52 3.72
C GLN A 268 -0.30 -21.53 4.05
N ILE A 269 -0.52 -20.68 5.04
CA ILE A 269 0.47 -19.78 5.62
C ILE A 269 0.67 -20.23 7.07
N THR A 270 1.91 -20.55 7.44
CA THR A 270 2.24 -21.03 8.79
C THR A 270 2.64 -19.89 9.72
N ASP A 271 2.84 -20.20 10.99
CA ASP A 271 3.47 -19.30 11.97
C ASP A 271 4.99 -19.13 11.78
N GLY A 272 5.57 -19.79 10.77
CA GLY A 272 6.94 -19.56 10.33
C GLY A 272 7.13 -18.23 9.59
N VAL A 273 6.05 -17.62 9.08
CA VAL A 273 6.07 -16.25 8.58
C VAL A 273 6.10 -15.29 9.77
N GLN A 274 6.97 -14.27 9.73
CA GLN A 274 7.16 -13.32 10.83
C GLN A 274 7.17 -11.88 10.32
N ASP A 275 6.88 -10.91 11.20
CA ASP A 275 7.20 -9.51 10.95
C ASP A 275 8.69 -9.19 11.18
N SER A 276 9.12 -8.00 10.78
CA SER A 276 10.52 -7.55 10.92
C SER A 276 10.99 -7.43 12.37
N ASN A 277 10.08 -7.50 13.35
CA ASN A 277 10.39 -7.52 14.78
C ASN A 277 10.42 -8.95 15.35
N GLY A 278 10.19 -9.97 14.51
CA GLY A 278 10.21 -11.39 14.87
C GLY A 278 8.89 -11.96 15.39
N ALA A 279 7.77 -11.22 15.31
CA ALA A 279 6.48 -11.74 15.74
C ALA A 279 5.89 -12.69 14.70
N ALA A 280 5.57 -13.92 15.11
CA ALA A 280 5.00 -14.96 14.24
C ALA A 280 3.56 -14.67 13.81
N PHE A 281 3.24 -14.91 12.55
CA PHE A 281 1.89 -14.76 12.02
C PHE A 281 0.92 -15.76 12.64
N LEU A 282 -0.37 -15.42 12.69
CA LEU A 282 -1.42 -16.41 12.87
C LEU A 282 -1.45 -17.35 11.64
N PRO A 283 -1.39 -18.68 11.83
CA PRO A 283 -1.58 -19.61 10.71
C PRO A 283 -2.92 -19.35 10.02
N TYR A 284 -2.93 -19.48 8.71
CA TYR A 284 -4.09 -19.16 7.89
C TYR A 284 -4.13 -20.08 6.66
N SER A 285 -5.34 -20.41 6.19
CA SER A 285 -5.51 -21.21 4.98
C SER A 285 -6.79 -20.85 4.23
N ILE A 286 -6.74 -20.94 2.92
CA ILE A 286 -7.89 -20.88 2.02
C ILE A 286 -7.81 -21.99 0.98
N SER A 287 -8.95 -22.39 0.44
CA SER A 287 -9.02 -23.20 -0.77
C SER A 287 -9.69 -22.44 -1.92
N PHE A 288 -9.32 -22.74 -3.16
CA PHE A 288 -9.95 -22.16 -4.34
C PHE A 288 -9.91 -23.14 -5.52
N THR A 289 -10.72 -22.90 -6.56
CA THR A 289 -10.80 -23.78 -7.74
C THR A 289 -10.65 -22.98 -9.03
N THR A 290 -9.71 -23.41 -9.88
CA THR A 290 -9.52 -22.85 -11.22
C THR A 290 -10.66 -23.24 -12.16
N GLY A 291 -10.93 -22.43 -13.17
CA GLY A 291 -11.86 -22.70 -14.26
C GLY A 291 -11.15 -23.22 -15.50
N THR A 292 -11.76 -23.00 -16.66
CA THR A 292 -11.18 -23.35 -17.96
C THR A 292 -10.49 -22.14 -18.58
N PHE A 293 -9.21 -22.26 -18.91
CA PHE A 293 -8.48 -21.22 -19.63
C PHE A 293 -8.71 -21.31 -21.15
N VAL A 294 -9.02 -20.16 -21.77
CA VAL A 294 -9.06 -19.99 -23.22
C VAL A 294 -8.04 -18.92 -23.57
N ASN A 295 -7.04 -19.27 -24.41
CA ASN A 295 -6.07 -18.29 -24.88
C ASN A 295 -6.81 -17.19 -25.67
N PRO A 296 -6.64 -15.91 -25.33
CA PRO A 296 -7.08 -14.84 -26.21
C PRO A 296 -6.30 -14.92 -27.52
N VAL A 297 -6.99 -14.80 -28.65
CA VAL A 297 -6.37 -14.81 -29.98
C VAL A 297 -5.62 -13.50 -30.16
N SER A 298 -4.29 -13.57 -30.34
CA SER A 298 -3.44 -12.43 -30.65
C SER A 298 -2.70 -12.68 -31.97
N ASN A 299 -2.73 -11.72 -32.88
CA ASN A 299 -1.92 -11.72 -34.10
C ASN A 299 -0.50 -11.15 -33.87
N ILE A 300 -0.21 -10.76 -32.62
CA ILE A 300 1.06 -10.20 -32.17
C ILE A 300 1.76 -11.29 -31.38
N THR A 301 3.00 -11.61 -31.74
CA THR A 301 3.83 -12.60 -31.05
C THR A 301 5.27 -12.13 -30.97
N PHE A 302 5.89 -12.38 -29.82
CA PHE A 302 7.32 -12.21 -29.60
C PHE A 302 7.92 -13.55 -29.14
N GLU A 303 9.18 -13.79 -29.50
CA GLU A 303 9.98 -14.83 -28.85
C GLU A 303 10.80 -14.23 -27.70
N GLN A 304 10.90 -14.95 -26.58
CA GLN A 304 11.78 -14.61 -25.47
C GLN A 304 13.15 -15.25 -25.66
N ILE A 305 14.21 -14.45 -25.65
CA ILE A 305 15.58 -14.89 -25.86
C ILE A 305 16.42 -14.57 -24.62
N SER A 306 17.03 -15.62 -24.06
CA SER A 306 18.02 -15.47 -22.99
C SER A 306 19.33 -14.92 -23.54
N LEU A 307 19.93 -13.96 -22.84
CA LEU A 307 21.13 -13.25 -23.29
C LEU A 307 22.36 -13.73 -22.52
N ALA A 308 23.24 -14.48 -23.19
CA ALA A 308 24.38 -15.15 -22.55
C ALA A 308 25.41 -14.20 -21.90
N ASN A 309 25.58 -12.99 -22.45
CA ASN A 309 26.56 -12.01 -21.95
C ASN A 309 25.98 -11.08 -20.88
N VAL A 310 24.72 -11.26 -20.47
CA VAL A 310 24.10 -10.45 -19.43
C VAL A 310 24.39 -11.08 -18.07
N PRO A 311 25.25 -10.46 -17.23
CA PRO A 311 25.52 -10.99 -15.91
C PRO A 311 24.27 -10.92 -15.02
N ALA A 312 24.15 -11.83 -14.05
CA ALA A 312 23.11 -11.69 -13.04
C ALA A 312 23.41 -10.47 -12.16
N LYS A 313 22.57 -9.44 -12.24
CA LYS A 313 22.68 -8.17 -11.51
C LYS A 313 21.30 -7.62 -11.17
N SER A 314 21.23 -6.72 -10.20
CA SER A 314 19.99 -6.09 -9.71
C SER A 314 19.49 -4.98 -10.64
N TYR A 315 19.17 -5.31 -11.90
CA TYR A 315 18.78 -4.34 -12.92
C TYR A 315 17.52 -3.56 -12.54
N THR A 316 17.58 -2.23 -12.64
CA THR A 316 16.48 -1.31 -12.28
C THR A 316 15.89 -0.62 -13.50
N THR A 317 16.73 -0.09 -14.38
CA THR A 317 16.28 0.60 -15.59
C THR A 317 17.17 0.28 -16.78
N VAL A 318 16.56 0.31 -17.98
CA VAL A 318 17.21 0.04 -19.25
C VAL A 318 16.86 1.11 -20.29
N LEU A 319 17.85 1.52 -21.09
CA LEU A 319 17.60 2.39 -22.24
C LEU A 319 18.65 2.19 -23.34
N ILE A 320 18.36 2.68 -24.55
CA ILE A 320 19.32 2.69 -25.67
C ILE A 320 19.87 4.10 -25.84
N GLY A 321 21.19 4.21 -25.84
CA GLY A 321 21.89 5.49 -25.97
C GLY A 321 22.07 5.95 -27.42
N PRO A 322 22.49 7.22 -27.63
CA PRO A 322 22.74 7.78 -28.95
C PRO A 322 23.95 7.16 -29.67
N ASP A 323 24.70 6.30 -28.98
CA ASP A 323 25.77 5.48 -29.53
C ASP A 323 25.30 4.08 -29.98
N ASN A 324 23.98 3.84 -30.01
CA ASN A 324 23.34 2.57 -30.36
C ASN A 324 23.71 1.40 -29.42
N LYS A 325 24.07 1.70 -28.18
CA LYS A 325 24.32 0.69 -27.14
C LYS A 325 23.20 0.68 -26.11
N LEU A 326 23.00 -0.48 -25.49
CA LEU A 326 22.05 -0.62 -24.38
C LEU A 326 22.76 -0.30 -23.07
N TYR A 327 22.13 0.51 -22.23
CA TYR A 327 22.57 0.86 -20.89
C TYR A 327 21.60 0.27 -19.88
N ALA A 328 22.12 -0.41 -18.86
CA ALA A 328 21.33 -0.98 -17.78
C ALA A 328 21.91 -0.58 -16.43
N ALA A 329 21.12 0.09 -15.59
CA ALA A 329 21.53 0.46 -14.23
C ALA A 329 21.15 -0.61 -13.20
N THR A 330 21.78 -0.56 -12.02
CA THR A 330 21.51 -1.51 -10.94
C THR A 330 21.16 -0.85 -9.60
N LEU A 331 20.56 -1.62 -8.69
CA LEU A 331 20.35 -1.21 -7.30
C LEU A 331 21.66 -0.87 -6.57
N LEU A 332 22.81 -1.36 -7.06
CA LEU A 332 24.12 -1.09 -6.47
C LEU A 332 24.78 0.18 -7.03
N GLY A 333 24.26 0.74 -8.13
CA GLY A 333 24.78 1.96 -8.76
C GLY A 333 25.78 1.73 -9.89
N GLU A 334 25.89 0.51 -10.38
CA GLU A 334 26.62 0.19 -11.60
C GLU A 334 25.76 0.53 -12.82
N ILE A 335 26.40 0.97 -13.91
CA ILE A 335 25.76 1.07 -15.23
C ILE A 335 26.52 0.13 -16.17
N LEU A 336 25.82 -0.82 -16.78
CA LEU A 336 26.37 -1.74 -17.76
C LEU A 336 26.02 -1.26 -19.16
N ARG A 337 27.03 -1.00 -19.99
CA ARG A 337 26.91 -0.54 -21.39
C ARG A 337 27.22 -1.69 -22.34
N PHE A 338 26.20 -2.21 -22.99
CA PHE A 338 26.26 -3.38 -23.88
C PHE A 338 26.28 -2.96 -25.35
N PRO A 339 27.18 -3.53 -26.18
CA PRO A 339 26.97 -3.50 -27.62
C PRO A 339 25.74 -4.33 -27.99
N ILE A 340 24.91 -3.81 -28.91
CA ILE A 340 23.79 -4.53 -29.51
C ILE A 340 24.29 -5.17 -30.80
N ASN A 341 24.23 -6.50 -30.87
CA ASN A 341 24.62 -7.26 -32.05
C ASN A 341 23.55 -7.15 -33.15
N ALA A 342 23.90 -7.51 -34.38
CA ALA A 342 22.99 -7.42 -35.54
C ALA A 342 21.71 -8.25 -35.37
N ASP A 343 21.77 -9.38 -34.65
CA ASP A 343 20.62 -10.22 -34.32
C ASP A 343 19.81 -9.70 -33.11
N GLY A 344 20.21 -8.58 -32.53
CA GLY A 344 19.61 -7.98 -31.34
C GLY A 344 20.14 -8.51 -30.02
N THR A 345 20.97 -9.57 -30.00
CA THR A 345 21.58 -10.05 -28.75
C THR A 345 22.57 -9.02 -28.19
N LEU A 346 22.88 -9.11 -26.89
CA LEU A 346 23.83 -8.22 -26.24
C LEU A 346 25.23 -8.87 -26.18
N GLY A 347 26.27 -8.12 -26.57
CA GLY A 347 27.66 -8.54 -26.38
C GLY A 347 28.17 -8.31 -24.95
N ILE A 348 29.48 -8.42 -24.73
CA ILE A 348 30.08 -8.25 -23.40
C ILE A 348 29.95 -6.78 -22.95
N PRO A 349 29.41 -6.49 -21.76
CA PRO A 349 29.25 -5.13 -21.28
C PRO A 349 30.56 -4.50 -20.80
N GLN A 350 30.65 -3.19 -20.96
CA GLN A 350 31.51 -2.34 -20.13
C GLN A 350 30.76 -1.99 -18.84
N THR A 351 31.36 -2.23 -17.68
CA THR A 351 30.84 -1.76 -16.39
C THR A 351 31.35 -0.36 -16.10
N ILE A 352 30.43 0.56 -15.82
CA ILE A 352 30.69 1.94 -15.42
C ILE A 352 30.33 2.07 -13.94
N SER A 353 31.34 2.34 -13.10
CA SER A 353 31.20 2.45 -11.64
C SER A 353 31.40 3.88 -11.12
N SER A 354 31.40 4.88 -12.01
CA SER A 354 31.74 6.26 -11.68
C SER A 354 30.86 6.84 -10.56
N LEU A 355 29.55 6.54 -10.56
CA LEU A 355 28.64 6.97 -9.49
C LEU A 355 29.00 6.36 -8.14
N GLN A 356 29.33 5.06 -8.11
CA GLN A 356 29.75 4.38 -6.87
C GLN A 356 31.05 4.98 -6.33
N THR A 357 32.02 5.20 -7.22
CA THR A 357 33.29 5.85 -6.86
C THR A 357 33.06 7.24 -6.27
N ALA A 358 32.22 8.06 -6.90
CA ALA A 358 31.90 9.42 -6.42
C ALA A 358 31.17 9.44 -5.07
N ASN A 359 30.46 8.37 -4.71
CA ASN A 359 29.72 8.28 -3.45
C ASN A 359 30.41 7.38 -2.40
N GLY A 360 31.57 6.81 -2.71
CA GLY A 360 32.31 5.92 -1.80
C GLY A 360 31.63 4.58 -1.52
N GLY A 361 30.72 4.12 -2.38
CA GLY A 361 30.01 2.85 -2.17
C GLY A 361 28.74 2.69 -3.00
N ASN A 362 27.94 1.69 -2.64
CA ASN A 362 26.69 1.37 -3.32
C ASN A 362 25.70 2.53 -3.30
N ARG A 363 25.05 2.78 -4.43
CA ARG A 363 24.05 3.83 -4.55
C ARG A 363 23.00 3.49 -5.59
N THR A 364 21.76 3.32 -5.17
CA THR A 364 20.69 2.83 -6.04
C THR A 364 20.34 3.82 -7.13
N ILE A 365 20.41 3.40 -8.40
CA ILE A 365 19.89 4.16 -9.55
C ILE A 365 18.50 3.62 -9.89
N ILE A 366 17.51 4.50 -10.08
CA ILE A 366 16.16 4.10 -10.53
C ILE A 366 15.87 4.62 -11.92
N GLY A 367 16.10 5.91 -12.16
CA GLY A 367 15.88 6.54 -13.46
C GLY A 367 17.17 6.85 -14.19
N MET A 368 17.14 6.71 -15.50
CA MET A 368 18.19 7.19 -16.41
C MET A 368 17.56 7.80 -17.66
N HIS A 369 18.10 8.93 -18.14
CA HIS A 369 17.74 9.44 -19.46
C HIS A 369 18.90 10.23 -20.07
N PHE A 370 19.16 10.05 -21.37
CA PHE A 370 20.19 10.83 -22.06
C PHE A 370 19.75 12.27 -22.25
N ASP A 371 20.69 13.20 -22.06
CA ASP A 371 20.49 14.60 -22.38
C ASP A 371 20.21 14.75 -23.89
N PRO A 372 19.26 15.59 -24.33
CA PRO A 372 18.98 15.83 -25.75
C PRO A 372 20.18 16.33 -26.56
N SER A 373 21.20 16.87 -25.90
CA SER A 373 22.46 17.29 -26.54
C SER A 373 23.47 16.14 -26.73
N SER A 374 23.18 14.94 -26.24
CA SER A 374 24.01 13.75 -26.47
C SER A 374 23.86 13.27 -27.90
N THR A 375 24.95 13.15 -28.64
CA THR A 375 24.90 12.91 -30.10
C THR A 375 25.49 11.59 -30.55
N ASN A 376 26.50 11.06 -29.85
CA ASN A 376 27.18 9.80 -30.18
C ASN A 376 28.12 9.40 -29.02
N ALA A 377 28.94 8.37 -29.23
CA ALA A 377 29.88 7.85 -28.24
C ALA A 377 30.94 8.85 -27.72
N SER A 378 31.26 9.92 -28.45
CA SER A 378 32.21 10.95 -28.01
C SER A 378 31.58 12.08 -27.21
N ASN A 379 30.25 12.17 -27.19
CA ASN A 379 29.48 13.17 -26.45
C ASN A 379 28.26 12.51 -25.78
N LEU A 380 28.53 11.83 -24.67
CA LEU A 380 27.52 11.21 -23.82
C LEU A 380 27.29 12.06 -22.57
N ILE A 381 26.03 12.41 -22.34
CA ILE A 381 25.57 13.07 -21.11
C ILE A 381 24.34 12.31 -20.62
N LEU A 382 24.47 11.64 -19.49
CA LEU A 382 23.41 10.83 -18.89
C LEU A 382 22.95 11.48 -17.59
N TRP A 383 21.65 11.70 -17.46
CA TRP A 383 21.03 12.12 -16.22
C TRP A 383 20.50 10.89 -15.48
N VAL A 384 20.79 10.80 -14.18
CA VAL A 384 20.32 9.70 -13.34
C VAL A 384 19.67 10.21 -12.07
N THR A 385 18.59 9.55 -11.66
CA THR A 385 18.08 9.66 -10.29
C THR A 385 18.71 8.57 -9.45
N ASN A 386 19.18 8.95 -8.26
CA ASN A 386 19.88 8.01 -7.40
C ASN A 386 19.62 8.26 -5.93
N ASN A 387 19.68 7.18 -5.15
CA ASN A 387 19.18 7.11 -3.78
C ASN A 387 20.16 6.36 -2.88
N TYR A 388 20.04 6.55 -1.57
CA TYR A 388 20.72 5.69 -0.60
C TYR A 388 20.41 4.20 -0.87
N TYR A 389 21.45 3.37 -0.94
CA TYR A 389 21.30 1.93 -1.12
C TYR A 389 20.67 1.30 0.11
N TRP A 390 19.43 0.82 -0.03
CA TRP A 390 18.72 0.13 1.02
C TRP A 390 19.02 -1.37 0.99
N ASN A 391 19.65 -1.89 2.04
CA ASN A 391 20.08 -3.28 2.17
C ASN A 391 19.05 -4.20 2.86
N GLY A 392 17.78 -3.80 2.92
CA GLY A 392 16.72 -4.56 3.61
C GLY A 392 16.57 -4.27 5.11
N THR A 393 17.29 -3.29 5.67
CA THR A 393 17.18 -2.83 7.07
C THR A 393 15.94 -1.96 7.33
N ILE A 394 15.65 -1.60 8.58
CA ILE A 394 14.57 -0.65 8.90
C ILE A 394 15.12 0.79 8.79
N ASP A 395 14.35 1.66 8.11
CA ASP A 395 14.50 3.12 8.06
C ASP A 395 15.67 3.70 7.25
N ALA A 396 15.53 3.69 5.92
CA ALA A 396 16.49 4.38 5.06
C ALA A 396 16.44 5.92 5.23
N PRO A 397 17.59 6.63 5.12
CA PRO A 397 17.64 8.08 5.31
C PRO A 397 16.70 8.85 4.37
N GLU A 398 15.88 9.72 4.95
CA GLU A 398 14.80 10.43 4.25
C GLU A 398 15.28 11.36 3.13
N TRP A 399 16.25 12.22 3.40
CA TRP A 399 16.72 13.23 2.46
C TRP A 399 17.92 12.73 1.66
N SER A 400 17.77 11.58 0.99
CA SER A 400 18.90 10.91 0.31
C SER A 400 18.78 10.76 -1.20
N GLY A 401 17.67 11.19 -1.79
CA GLY A 401 17.49 11.24 -3.23
C GLY A 401 18.33 12.34 -3.88
N LYS A 402 18.81 12.10 -5.10
CA LYS A 402 19.60 13.04 -5.90
C LYS A 402 19.28 12.93 -7.38
N ILE A 403 19.57 14.02 -8.11
CA ILE A 403 19.68 14.04 -9.56
C ILE A 403 21.12 14.37 -9.91
N THR A 404 21.76 13.47 -10.65
CA THR A 404 23.19 13.53 -10.95
C THR A 404 23.40 13.43 -12.45
N ARG A 405 24.31 14.28 -12.98
CA ARG A 405 24.76 14.25 -14.36
C ARG A 405 26.06 13.48 -14.46
N LEU A 406 26.10 12.48 -15.33
CA LEU A 406 27.29 11.75 -15.73
C LEU A 406 27.67 12.16 -17.16
N SER A 407 28.95 12.39 -17.41
CA SER A 407 29.42 12.78 -18.75
C SER A 407 30.83 12.31 -19.03
N GLY A 408 31.28 12.45 -20.28
CA GLY A 408 32.54 11.88 -20.77
C GLY A 408 32.26 10.62 -21.58
N THR A 409 33.27 10.14 -22.32
CA THR A 409 33.10 9.01 -23.25
C THR A 409 32.77 7.69 -22.54
N ASN A 410 33.09 7.61 -21.25
CA ASN A 410 32.81 6.50 -20.35
C ASN A 410 31.92 6.91 -19.16
N LEU A 411 31.23 8.07 -19.24
CA LEU A 411 30.39 8.61 -18.16
C LEU A 411 31.17 8.78 -16.83
N GLU A 412 32.46 9.10 -16.91
CA GLU A 412 33.39 9.17 -15.79
C GLU A 412 33.29 10.47 -14.98
N ILE A 413 32.74 11.54 -15.56
CA ILE A 413 32.57 12.84 -14.89
C ILE A 413 31.21 12.86 -14.21
N VAL A 414 31.21 12.75 -12.88
CA VAL A 414 30.00 12.74 -12.04
C VAL A 414 29.79 14.11 -11.39
N LYS A 415 28.61 14.70 -11.56
CA LYS A 415 28.25 15.98 -10.96
C LYS A 415 26.83 15.96 -10.42
N ASP A 416 26.69 16.09 -9.10
CA ASP A 416 25.37 16.26 -8.46
C ASP A 416 24.79 17.62 -8.84
N TYR A 417 23.53 17.64 -9.28
CA TYR A 417 22.80 18.86 -9.64
C TYR A 417 21.73 19.20 -8.61
N VAL A 418 20.99 18.19 -8.17
CA VAL A 418 19.96 18.32 -7.12
C VAL A 418 20.25 17.29 -6.05
N VAL A 419 20.24 17.71 -4.79
CA VAL A 419 20.47 16.87 -3.61
C VAL A 419 19.40 17.11 -2.55
N ASP A 420 19.30 16.20 -1.58
CA ASP A 420 18.32 16.23 -0.50
C ASP A 420 16.86 16.18 -1.01
N LEU A 421 16.60 15.31 -1.99
CA LEU A 421 15.23 14.92 -2.31
C LEU A 421 14.72 13.94 -1.23
N PRO A 422 13.46 14.09 -0.76
CA PRO A 422 12.88 13.19 0.22
C PRO A 422 12.64 11.81 -0.37
N ARG A 423 12.46 10.80 0.47
CA ARG A 423 12.03 9.45 0.09
C ARG A 423 11.45 8.73 1.29
N SER A 424 10.69 7.66 1.05
CA SER A 424 10.21 6.79 2.13
C SER A 424 11.35 6.06 2.82
N SER A 425 11.03 5.41 3.94
CA SER A 425 11.96 4.51 4.64
C SER A 425 12.31 3.26 3.83
N ARG A 426 11.62 3.02 2.69
CA ARG A 426 11.66 1.81 1.87
C ARG A 426 11.69 2.14 0.36
N ASP A 427 10.90 1.51 -0.49
CA ASP A 427 11.04 1.49 -1.95
C ASP A 427 10.36 2.66 -2.71
N HIS A 428 9.68 3.58 -2.02
CA HIS A 428 9.28 4.84 -2.65
C HIS A 428 10.46 5.82 -2.63
N LEU A 429 11.08 6.02 -3.79
CA LEU A 429 12.35 6.73 -3.98
C LEU A 429 12.16 7.98 -4.86
N THR A 430 13.26 8.67 -5.16
CA THR A 430 13.34 9.46 -6.39
C THR A 430 13.45 8.47 -7.56
N ASN A 431 12.37 8.33 -8.33
CA ASN A 431 12.18 7.30 -9.36
C ASN A 431 12.60 7.81 -10.75
N SER A 432 11.95 7.40 -11.84
CA SER A 432 12.35 7.78 -13.20
C SER A 432 12.40 9.28 -13.48
N ILE A 433 13.10 9.59 -14.57
CA ILE A 433 13.38 10.93 -15.07
C ILE A 433 13.22 10.98 -16.59
N GLU A 434 12.61 12.04 -17.11
CA GLU A 434 12.34 12.14 -18.55
C GLU A 434 12.48 13.60 -19.04
N PHE A 435 12.91 13.78 -20.30
CA PHE A 435 12.83 15.06 -20.99
C PHE A 435 11.55 15.15 -21.81
N LYS A 436 10.97 16.35 -21.86
CA LYS A 436 9.95 16.65 -22.86
C LYS A 436 10.64 17.21 -24.10
N ALA A 437 10.31 16.67 -25.28
CA ALA A 437 11.02 16.98 -26.53
C ALA A 437 11.16 18.49 -26.84
N ASN A 438 10.18 19.31 -26.47
CA ASN A 438 10.19 20.77 -26.70
C ASN A 438 10.72 21.59 -25.51
N GLU A 439 11.20 20.94 -24.45
CA GLU A 439 11.78 21.57 -23.25
C GLU A 439 13.12 20.91 -22.91
N PRO A 440 14.17 21.02 -23.75
CA PRO A 440 15.40 20.22 -23.64
C PRO A 440 16.28 20.55 -22.42
N ASN A 441 15.93 21.58 -21.64
CA ASN A 441 16.61 21.94 -20.38
C ASN A 441 15.74 21.62 -19.15
N VAL A 442 14.66 20.86 -19.32
CA VAL A 442 13.70 20.56 -18.26
C VAL A 442 13.58 19.06 -18.09
N LEU A 443 13.86 18.60 -16.87
CA LEU A 443 13.64 17.22 -16.46
C LEU A 443 12.30 17.12 -15.72
N TYR A 444 11.55 16.07 -16.02
CA TYR A 444 10.37 15.65 -15.28
C TYR A 444 10.75 14.44 -14.45
N VAL A 445 10.57 14.51 -13.13
CA VAL A 445 11.10 13.51 -12.19
C VAL A 445 9.98 12.99 -11.30
N LEU A 446 9.84 11.67 -11.19
CA LEU A 446 8.89 11.06 -10.27
C LEU A 446 9.48 11.01 -8.86
N GLN A 447 8.72 11.51 -7.90
CA GLN A 447 9.09 11.52 -6.50
C GLN A 447 8.03 10.78 -5.70
N GLY A 448 8.40 9.62 -5.16
CA GLY A 448 7.51 8.77 -4.38
C GLY A 448 7.03 9.43 -3.08
N SER A 449 5.90 8.93 -2.58
CA SER A 449 5.33 9.27 -1.28
C SER A 449 6.16 8.71 -0.13
N ASN A 450 6.02 9.27 1.07
CA ASN A 450 6.69 8.71 2.25
C ASN A 450 5.90 7.58 2.91
N ASN A 451 4.59 7.49 2.67
CA ASN A 451 3.72 6.50 3.29
C ASN A 451 2.69 5.92 2.31
N SER A 452 1.80 5.08 2.84
CA SER A 452 0.82 4.32 2.06
C SER A 452 -0.33 5.15 1.49
N THR A 453 -0.93 6.06 2.27
CA THR A 453 -2.24 6.68 1.94
C THR A 453 -2.39 8.12 2.45
N GLY A 454 -1.26 8.78 2.73
CA GLY A 454 -1.13 10.19 3.06
C GLY A 454 -0.88 10.49 4.55
N ALA A 455 -1.20 9.57 5.46
CA ALA A 455 -0.86 9.68 6.88
C ALA A 455 0.11 8.58 7.36
N PRO A 456 0.92 8.86 8.40
CA PRO A 456 1.85 7.88 8.98
C PRO A 456 1.18 6.58 9.41
N ASN A 457 1.89 5.46 9.19
CA ASN A 457 1.54 4.15 9.74
C ASN A 457 2.81 3.33 10.00
N THR A 458 2.66 2.23 10.75
CA THR A 458 3.76 1.39 11.24
C THR A 458 4.55 0.69 10.14
N ALA A 459 3.89 0.24 9.06
CA ALA A 459 4.56 -0.42 7.93
C ALA A 459 5.56 0.52 7.21
N TRP A 460 5.26 1.82 7.22
CA TRP A 460 6.03 2.88 6.58
C TRP A 460 6.82 3.75 7.59
N SER A 461 7.29 3.13 8.68
CA SER A 461 8.12 3.75 9.73
C SER A 461 7.54 5.01 10.38
N ASN A 462 6.22 5.20 10.32
CA ASN A 462 5.53 6.43 10.77
C ASN A 462 6.10 7.72 10.16
N ARG A 463 6.65 7.68 8.94
CA ARG A 463 7.20 8.86 8.26
C ARG A 463 6.08 9.76 7.73
N LEU A 464 6.20 11.06 7.98
CA LEU A 464 5.29 12.08 7.46
C LEU A 464 5.57 12.36 5.97
N GLU A 465 4.57 12.79 5.20
CA GLU A 465 4.82 13.36 3.87
C GLU A 465 5.61 14.68 3.96
N GLN A 466 6.40 14.95 2.93
CA GLN A 466 7.16 16.20 2.78
C GLN A 466 6.65 16.99 1.58
N LEU A 467 7.14 18.22 1.42
CA LEU A 467 6.57 19.09 0.39
C LEU A 467 6.87 18.62 -1.04
N LEU A 468 7.90 17.82 -1.27
CA LEU A 468 8.24 17.30 -2.60
C LEU A 468 7.77 15.85 -2.84
N THR A 469 7.19 15.18 -1.84
CA THR A 469 6.73 13.79 -2.00
C THR A 469 5.40 13.69 -2.74
N ALA A 470 5.16 12.49 -3.28
CA ALA A 470 3.95 12.12 -4.01
C ALA A 470 3.67 13.01 -5.24
N ALA A 471 4.71 13.27 -6.05
CA ALA A 471 4.65 14.29 -7.08
C ALA A 471 5.43 13.93 -8.36
N VAL A 472 5.03 14.56 -9.46
CA VAL A 472 5.92 14.80 -10.61
C VAL A 472 6.57 16.16 -10.38
N LEU A 473 7.89 16.18 -10.29
CA LEU A 473 8.70 17.40 -10.17
C LEU A 473 9.13 17.88 -11.54
N ARG A 474 9.15 19.20 -11.74
CA ARG A 474 9.77 19.86 -12.90
C ARG A 474 11.06 20.52 -12.44
N VAL A 475 12.18 20.10 -13.02
CA VAL A 475 13.53 20.58 -12.74
C VAL A 475 14.05 21.36 -13.94
N ASP A 476 14.21 22.66 -13.76
CA ASP A 476 14.65 23.62 -14.76
C ASP A 476 16.18 23.81 -14.67
N LEU A 477 16.92 23.08 -15.49
CA LEU A 477 18.38 23.03 -15.42
C LEU A 477 19.03 24.39 -15.65
N SER A 478 18.41 25.27 -16.47
CA SER A 478 18.97 26.60 -16.74
C SER A 478 18.89 27.54 -15.53
N LYS A 479 18.11 27.19 -14.50
CA LYS A 479 18.00 27.96 -13.26
C LYS A 479 18.93 27.45 -12.15
N ILE A 480 19.58 26.30 -12.35
CA ILE A 480 20.57 25.76 -11.41
C ILE A 480 21.95 26.32 -11.76
N ILE A 481 22.22 27.55 -11.32
CA ILE A 481 23.47 28.27 -11.61
C ILE A 481 24.66 27.82 -10.73
N SER A 482 24.38 27.22 -9.57
CA SER A 482 25.40 26.75 -8.62
C SER A 482 25.07 25.36 -8.08
N PRO A 483 25.32 24.29 -8.85
CA PRO A 483 25.12 22.91 -8.41
C PRO A 483 26.19 22.46 -7.38
N PRO A 484 25.84 21.57 -6.42
CA PRO A 484 24.51 21.01 -6.23
C PRO A 484 23.54 22.00 -5.55
N LEU A 485 22.29 22.00 -5.99
CA LEU A 485 21.18 22.67 -5.31
C LEU A 485 20.56 21.70 -4.31
N SER A 486 20.62 22.04 -3.01
CA SER A 486 19.81 21.34 -2.01
C SER A 486 18.35 21.76 -2.14
N VAL A 487 17.44 20.78 -2.21
CA VAL A 487 15.99 21.01 -2.26
C VAL A 487 15.28 20.58 -0.98
N LYS A 488 16.04 20.48 0.11
CA LYS A 488 15.49 20.15 1.43
C LYS A 488 14.50 21.23 1.87
N THR A 489 13.26 20.80 2.10
CA THR A 489 12.11 21.68 2.40
C THR A 489 11.82 21.70 3.90
N GLU A 490 11.84 20.54 4.56
CA GLU A 490 11.67 20.38 6.01
C GLU A 490 12.97 19.94 6.72
N ASP A 491 12.90 19.64 8.02
CA ASP A 491 14.02 19.17 8.85
C ASP A 491 15.26 20.06 8.77
N GLY A 492 15.05 21.37 8.92
CA GLY A 492 16.09 22.40 8.82
C GLY A 492 16.39 22.85 7.39
N GLY A 493 15.70 22.30 6.39
CA GLY A 493 15.68 22.80 5.02
C GLY A 493 14.99 24.16 4.88
N THR A 494 15.33 24.90 3.84
CA THR A 494 14.77 26.22 3.53
C THR A 494 14.26 26.33 2.09
N TYR A 495 14.36 25.24 1.32
CA TYR A 495 13.89 25.24 -0.05
C TYR A 495 12.38 25.43 -0.11
N ASN A 496 11.89 26.18 -1.10
CA ASN A 496 10.46 26.36 -1.33
C ASN A 496 10.16 26.25 -2.83
N PRO A 497 9.47 25.17 -3.28
CA PRO A 497 9.14 24.96 -4.69
C PRO A 497 8.11 25.95 -5.24
N PHE A 498 7.47 26.76 -4.39
CA PHE A 498 6.50 27.78 -4.80
C PHE A 498 7.11 29.17 -5.00
N ASN A 499 8.39 29.35 -4.67
CA ASN A 499 9.05 30.63 -4.88
C ASN A 499 9.10 30.96 -6.39
N PRO A 500 8.80 32.22 -6.79
CA PRO A 500 8.98 32.66 -8.16
C PRO A 500 10.41 32.35 -8.64
N GLY A 501 10.53 31.66 -9.77
CA GLY A 501 11.83 31.30 -10.32
C GLY A 501 12.54 30.12 -9.65
N ALA A 502 11.90 29.39 -8.73
CA ALA A 502 12.47 28.17 -8.16
C ALA A 502 12.93 27.19 -9.26
N PRO A 503 14.17 26.63 -9.18
CA PRO A 503 14.66 25.67 -10.18
C PRO A 503 13.93 24.33 -10.17
N VAL A 504 13.42 23.90 -9.02
CA VAL A 504 12.66 22.66 -8.82
C VAL A 504 11.27 23.04 -8.32
N THR A 505 10.25 22.62 -9.06
CA THR A 505 8.85 22.97 -8.82
C THR A 505 7.99 21.70 -8.87
N ILE A 506 6.81 21.73 -8.26
CA ILE A 506 5.84 20.65 -8.37
C ILE A 506 5.07 20.84 -9.69
N PHE A 507 5.16 19.87 -10.60
CA PHE A 507 4.40 19.88 -11.85
C PHE A 507 2.98 19.33 -11.65
N ALA A 508 2.86 18.26 -10.87
CA ALA A 508 1.61 17.61 -10.47
C ALA A 508 1.79 16.90 -9.12
N SER A 509 0.71 16.76 -8.36
CA SER A 509 0.68 16.19 -7.00
C SER A 509 -0.26 14.99 -6.91
N GLY A 510 -0.16 14.24 -5.82
CA GLY A 510 -1.00 13.07 -5.55
C GLY A 510 -0.59 11.79 -6.29
N ILE A 511 0.63 11.70 -6.80
CA ILE A 511 1.16 10.47 -7.42
C ILE A 511 1.88 9.66 -6.34
N ARG A 512 1.23 8.64 -5.77
CA ARG A 512 1.77 7.84 -4.65
C ARG A 512 3.18 7.30 -4.93
N ASN A 513 3.30 6.38 -5.89
CA ASN A 513 4.59 5.83 -6.31
C ASN A 513 4.54 5.43 -7.78
N GLY A 514 4.78 6.40 -8.65
CA GLY A 514 5.02 6.13 -10.07
C GLY A 514 6.46 5.66 -10.25
N TYR A 515 6.67 4.50 -10.87
CA TYR A 515 8.01 3.99 -11.11
C TYR A 515 8.63 4.69 -12.32
N ASP A 516 7.87 4.75 -13.42
CA ASP A 516 8.31 5.26 -14.71
C ASP A 516 7.27 6.20 -15.36
N LEU A 517 7.71 7.00 -16.34
CA LEU A 517 6.88 7.99 -17.04
C LEU A 517 7.26 8.09 -18.51
N VAL A 518 6.27 8.34 -19.38
CA VAL A 518 6.53 8.56 -20.81
C VAL A 518 5.78 9.78 -21.35
N TRP A 519 6.50 10.64 -22.07
CA TRP A 519 5.90 11.63 -22.96
C TRP A 519 5.55 10.96 -24.28
N HIS A 520 4.26 10.69 -24.48
CA HIS A 520 3.76 10.07 -25.71
C HIS A 520 3.74 11.08 -26.86
N THR A 521 3.89 10.61 -28.10
CA THR A 521 3.77 11.45 -29.32
C THR A 521 2.43 12.17 -29.48
N ASN A 522 1.41 11.82 -28.67
CA ASN A 522 0.11 12.49 -28.63
C ASN A 522 0.13 13.75 -27.72
N GLY A 523 1.29 14.10 -27.18
CA GLY A 523 1.51 15.27 -26.33
C GLY A 523 1.12 15.09 -24.86
N GLN A 524 0.70 13.89 -24.45
CA GLN A 524 0.32 13.58 -23.07
C GLN A 524 1.49 12.92 -22.31
N LEU A 525 1.51 13.13 -21.00
CA LEU A 525 2.39 12.43 -20.06
C LEU A 525 1.61 11.32 -19.37
N TYR A 526 2.07 10.07 -19.49
CA TYR A 526 1.44 8.93 -18.81
C TYR A 526 2.35 8.40 -17.71
N VAL A 527 1.75 8.09 -16.55
CA VAL A 527 2.47 7.59 -15.37
C VAL A 527 1.70 6.41 -14.76
N PRO A 528 2.17 5.16 -14.94
CA PRO A 528 1.69 4.02 -14.15
C PRO A 528 2.08 4.20 -12.69
N THR A 529 1.12 4.04 -11.79
CA THR A 529 1.30 4.34 -10.36
C THR A 529 0.79 3.21 -9.49
N ASN A 530 1.59 2.82 -8.50
CA ASN A 530 1.24 1.75 -7.58
C ASN A 530 0.31 2.26 -6.47
N GLY A 531 -0.81 1.59 -6.30
CA GLY A 531 -1.67 1.64 -5.14
C GLY A 531 -0.99 1.05 -3.90
N SER A 532 -1.69 1.13 -2.78
CA SER A 532 -1.27 0.60 -1.49
C SER A 532 -1.93 -0.74 -1.18
N ALA A 533 -1.25 -1.63 -0.46
CA ALA A 533 -1.93 -2.68 0.29
C ALA A 533 -2.75 -2.10 1.45
N ALA A 534 -3.56 -2.95 2.09
CA ALA A 534 -4.38 -2.57 3.24
C ALA A 534 -3.56 -2.13 4.47
N GLY A 535 -4.24 -1.48 5.42
CA GLY A 535 -3.67 -1.05 6.71
C GLY A 535 -3.18 0.40 6.73
N GLY A 536 -3.31 1.15 5.63
CA GLY A 536 -2.96 2.56 5.54
C GLY A 536 -3.86 3.48 6.36
N ASN A 537 -3.44 4.75 6.51
CA ASN A 537 -4.17 5.82 7.18
C ASN A 537 -4.26 7.05 6.26
N THR A 538 -5.40 7.74 6.26
CA THR A 538 -5.57 9.03 5.56
C THR A 538 -5.62 10.19 6.56
N PRO A 539 -5.15 11.39 6.19
CA PRO A 539 -5.16 12.55 7.07
C PRO A 539 -6.56 13.17 7.17
N ASN A 540 -6.88 13.79 8.31
CA ASN A 540 -8.09 14.61 8.47
C ASN A 540 -7.81 16.08 8.12
N THR A 541 -8.84 16.83 7.71
CA THR A 541 -8.71 18.28 7.55
C THR A 541 -8.59 18.96 8.93
N PRO A 542 -7.52 19.74 9.19
CA PRO A 542 -7.34 20.48 10.44
C PRO A 542 -8.21 21.75 10.51
N ILE A 543 -8.59 22.16 11.73
CA ILE A 543 -9.29 23.42 12.02
C ILE A 543 -8.52 24.16 13.11
N PRO A 544 -7.97 25.37 12.85
CA PRO A 544 -7.97 26.08 11.57
C PRO A 544 -7.06 25.44 10.52
N LEU A 545 -7.24 25.80 9.24
CA LEU A 545 -6.34 25.37 8.17
C LEU A 545 -4.93 25.94 8.36
N PRO A 546 -3.86 25.16 8.07
CA PRO A 546 -2.49 25.65 8.03
C PRO A 546 -2.35 26.83 7.07
N LEU A 547 -1.51 27.82 7.44
CA LEU A 547 -1.17 28.93 6.55
C LEU A 547 -0.58 28.47 5.22
N ALA A 548 0.11 27.33 5.20
CA ALA A 548 0.66 26.71 4.01
C ALA A 548 -0.41 26.38 2.95
N CYS A 549 -1.69 26.22 3.34
CA CYS A 549 -2.78 25.99 2.39
C CYS A 549 -3.04 27.17 1.45
N GLN A 550 -2.43 28.33 1.70
CA GLN A 550 -2.40 29.45 0.76
C GLN A 550 -1.48 29.21 -0.44
N ASN A 551 -0.71 28.11 -0.48
CA ASN A 551 0.23 27.78 -1.55
C ASN A 551 -0.20 26.56 -2.38
N ARG A 552 -1.48 26.15 -2.30
CA ARG A 552 -2.01 25.05 -3.12
C ARG A 552 -1.70 25.25 -4.60
N ILE A 553 -1.35 24.17 -5.28
CA ILE A 553 -0.97 24.16 -6.69
C ILE A 553 -2.09 24.65 -7.62
N ASP A 554 -3.35 24.51 -7.19
CA ASP A 554 -4.55 24.93 -7.91
C ASP A 554 -5.11 26.28 -7.44
N LYS A 555 -4.42 27.02 -6.55
CA LYS A 555 -4.92 28.31 -6.05
C LYS A 555 -5.14 29.34 -7.15
N ALA A 556 -4.24 29.39 -8.14
CA ALA A 556 -4.35 30.34 -9.23
C ALA A 556 -5.62 30.14 -10.06
N THR A 557 -6.10 28.89 -10.16
CA THR A 557 -7.30 28.54 -10.92
C THR A 557 -8.57 28.53 -10.07
N ASN A 558 -8.47 28.10 -8.81
CA ASN A 558 -9.64 27.80 -7.95
C ASN A 558 -9.75 28.69 -6.71
N GLY A 559 -8.84 29.66 -6.53
CA GLY A 559 -8.78 30.51 -5.34
C GLY A 559 -8.36 29.77 -4.06
N ALA A 560 -8.63 30.36 -2.89
CA ALA A 560 -8.35 29.74 -1.60
C ALA A 560 -9.10 28.41 -1.44
N TYR A 561 -8.54 27.48 -0.65
CA TYR A 561 -9.20 26.20 -0.37
C TYR A 561 -10.48 26.42 0.44
N THR A 562 -11.60 25.90 -0.06
CA THR A 562 -12.96 26.10 0.52
C THR A 562 -13.77 24.82 0.64
N THR A 563 -13.21 23.65 0.30
CA THR A 563 -13.96 22.38 0.31
C THR A 563 -14.22 21.85 1.72
N PRO A 564 -15.24 20.97 1.89
CA PRO A 564 -15.64 20.45 3.19
C PRO A 564 -14.52 19.76 3.96
N SER A 565 -14.70 19.66 5.28
CA SER A 565 -13.82 18.87 6.15
C SER A 565 -13.83 17.41 5.74
N VAL A 566 -12.64 16.82 5.66
CA VAL A 566 -12.43 15.41 5.34
C VAL A 566 -12.07 14.68 6.63
N PRO A 567 -12.78 13.60 7.00
CA PRO A 567 -12.42 12.80 8.16
C PRO A 567 -11.13 12.02 7.88
N GLY A 568 -10.28 11.86 8.89
CA GLY A 568 -9.14 10.96 8.79
C GLY A 568 -9.61 9.51 8.98
N LEU A 569 -9.06 8.60 8.20
CA LEU A 569 -9.35 7.18 8.28
C LEU A 569 -8.12 6.41 8.76
N SER A 570 -8.36 5.27 9.40
CA SER A 570 -7.30 4.34 9.77
C SER A 570 -7.61 2.94 9.28
N SER A 571 -6.57 2.14 9.04
CA SER A 571 -6.71 0.72 8.70
C SER A 571 -7.50 0.47 7.41
N LEU A 572 -7.31 1.33 6.38
CA LEU A 572 -8.02 1.25 5.09
C LEU A 572 -7.80 -0.10 4.39
N GLY A 573 -8.74 -0.48 3.52
CA GLY A 573 -8.56 -1.57 2.58
C GLY A 573 -7.50 -1.30 1.52
N THR A 574 -7.29 -2.29 0.66
CA THR A 574 -6.35 -2.23 -0.46
C THR A 574 -6.78 -1.19 -1.49
N GLN A 575 -5.80 -0.54 -2.09
CA GLN A 575 -5.97 0.48 -3.12
C GLN A 575 -5.50 -0.07 -4.46
N ARG A 576 -6.20 0.33 -5.52
CA ARG A 576 -5.95 -0.13 -6.88
C ARG A 576 -4.76 0.61 -7.51
N ASP A 577 -4.13 -0.05 -8.47
CA ASP A 577 -3.06 0.51 -9.31
C ASP A 577 -3.67 1.23 -10.52
N PHE A 578 -3.19 2.43 -10.82
CA PHE A 578 -3.77 3.27 -11.88
C PHE A 578 -2.73 3.74 -12.90
N LEU A 579 -3.19 3.98 -14.13
CA LEU A 579 -2.49 4.83 -15.08
C LEU A 579 -3.05 6.24 -14.93
N PHE A 580 -2.18 7.22 -14.74
CA PHE A 580 -2.58 8.63 -14.77
C PHE A 580 -2.11 9.30 -16.06
N ARG A 581 -2.99 10.13 -16.63
CA ARG A 581 -2.65 11.11 -17.67
C ARG A 581 -2.36 12.45 -16.99
N ILE A 582 -1.09 12.78 -16.85
CA ILE A 582 -0.63 13.90 -16.04
C ILE A 582 -0.71 15.22 -16.82
N VAL A 583 -1.49 16.14 -16.29
CA VAL A 583 -1.51 17.57 -16.65
C VAL A 583 -0.88 18.44 -15.57
N LYS A 584 -0.32 19.57 -16.00
CA LYS A 584 0.24 20.60 -15.10
C LYS A 584 -0.79 21.04 -14.06
N ASN A 585 -0.33 21.16 -12.82
CA ASN A 585 -1.12 21.53 -11.64
C ASN A 585 -2.25 20.56 -11.29
N GLY A 586 -2.27 19.34 -11.83
CA GLY A 586 -3.28 18.33 -11.49
C GLY A 586 -2.98 17.58 -10.19
N TYR A 587 -4.04 17.13 -9.49
CA TYR A 587 -3.97 16.22 -8.34
C TYR A 587 -4.46 14.82 -8.71
N TYR A 588 -3.70 13.80 -8.31
CA TYR A 588 -3.91 12.38 -8.65
C TYR A 588 -4.12 11.47 -7.44
N GLY A 589 -4.64 12.03 -6.34
CA GLY A 589 -5.43 11.25 -5.38
C GLY A 589 -4.66 10.72 -4.18
N HIS A 590 -3.33 10.71 -4.15
CA HIS A 590 -2.60 10.42 -2.90
C HIS A 590 -2.56 11.65 -1.98
N PRO A 591 -3.13 11.61 -0.77
CA PRO A 591 -3.16 12.80 0.10
C PRO A 591 -1.76 13.22 0.53
N ASN A 592 -1.53 14.53 0.56
CA ASN A 592 -0.34 15.11 1.17
C ASN A 592 -0.77 16.33 2.01
N PRO A 593 -0.74 16.23 3.35
CA PRO A 593 -1.05 17.34 4.24
C PRO A 593 -0.23 18.61 3.98
N LYS A 594 0.99 18.49 3.43
CA LYS A 594 1.85 19.63 3.06
C LYS A 594 1.34 20.37 1.83
N HIS A 595 0.58 19.70 0.96
CA HIS A 595 -0.12 20.30 -0.17
C HIS A 595 -1.55 20.72 0.20
N CYS A 596 -1.98 20.47 1.44
CA CYS A 596 -3.36 20.62 1.88
C CYS A 596 -4.34 19.82 1.01
N GLU A 597 -3.90 18.64 0.56
CA GLU A 597 -4.68 17.64 -0.17
C GLU A 597 -5.00 16.50 0.81
N TRP A 598 -6.28 16.32 1.15
CA TRP A 598 -6.71 15.47 2.27
C TRP A 598 -7.45 14.22 1.83
N VAL A 599 -8.16 14.28 0.69
CA VAL A 599 -9.01 13.18 0.20
C VAL A 599 -8.17 12.21 -0.61
N LEU A 600 -8.28 10.92 -0.27
CA LEU A 600 -7.69 9.83 -1.04
C LEU A 600 -8.57 9.51 -2.26
N GLY A 601 -7.95 9.38 -3.43
CA GLY A 601 -8.60 9.00 -4.67
C GLY A 601 -9.76 9.92 -5.03
N GLY A 602 -10.87 9.32 -5.49
CA GLY A 602 -12.09 10.02 -5.84
C GLY A 602 -13.16 9.96 -4.73
N GLY A 603 -12.77 10.18 -3.46
CA GLY A 603 -13.54 9.91 -2.22
C GLY A 603 -15.08 9.94 -2.29
N ASN A 604 -15.69 9.07 -1.47
CA ASN A 604 -17.05 8.52 -1.53
C ASN A 604 -18.22 9.52 -1.70
N PRO A 605 -18.53 9.98 -2.94
CA PRO A 605 -19.35 11.15 -3.13
C PRO A 605 -20.85 10.84 -3.04
N THR A 606 -21.25 9.61 -3.36
CA THR A 606 -22.65 9.17 -3.39
C THR A 606 -22.77 7.76 -2.83
N ALA A 607 -23.99 7.26 -2.63
CA ALA A 607 -24.22 5.86 -2.27
C ALA A 607 -24.03 4.88 -3.45
N GLY A 608 -23.80 5.40 -4.66
CA GLY A 608 -23.46 4.58 -5.83
C GLY A 608 -22.07 3.95 -5.69
N THR A 609 -21.75 3.04 -6.61
CA THR A 609 -20.40 2.49 -6.74
C THR A 609 -19.75 3.05 -7.98
N ASP A 610 -18.60 3.71 -7.81
CA ASP A 610 -17.69 4.10 -8.89
C ASP A 610 -16.30 3.47 -8.72
N PRO A 611 -15.51 3.33 -9.81
CA PRO A 611 -14.25 2.59 -9.78
C PRO A 611 -13.13 3.20 -8.93
N VAL A 612 -13.25 4.46 -8.49
CA VAL A 612 -12.20 5.20 -7.78
C VAL A 612 -12.64 5.69 -6.40
N GLN A 613 -13.81 5.27 -5.93
CA GLN A 613 -14.30 5.60 -4.60
C GLN A 613 -13.60 4.81 -3.51
N ILE A 614 -13.47 5.45 -2.35
CA ILE A 614 -12.94 4.84 -1.13
C ILE A 614 -14.12 4.59 -0.18
N ASN A 615 -14.60 3.35 -0.13
CA ASN A 615 -15.83 2.96 0.58
C ASN A 615 -15.80 3.27 2.08
N GLU A 616 -14.61 3.34 2.66
CA GLU A 616 -14.39 3.64 4.07
C GLU A 616 -14.68 5.10 4.44
N TYR A 617 -14.72 6.01 3.46
CA TYR A 617 -15.22 7.37 3.72
C TYR A 617 -16.73 7.36 3.90
N PRO A 618 -17.28 8.23 4.78
CA PRO A 618 -18.72 8.48 4.81
C PRO A 618 -19.24 8.93 3.45
N ILE A 619 -20.42 8.43 3.07
CA ILE A 619 -21.13 8.88 1.87
C ILE A 619 -21.29 10.41 1.91
N GLY A 620 -20.94 11.06 0.80
CA GLY A 620 -20.95 12.52 0.65
C GLY A 620 -19.58 13.17 0.85
N THR A 621 -18.54 12.40 1.18
CA THR A 621 -17.16 12.89 1.12
C THR A 621 -16.84 13.13 -0.34
N LEU A 622 -16.67 14.37 -0.77
CA LEU A 622 -16.37 14.69 -2.18
C LEU A 622 -14.88 14.44 -2.48
N PRO A 623 -14.52 14.14 -3.75
CA PRO A 623 -13.13 14.19 -4.18
C PRO A 623 -12.54 15.59 -3.97
N ASP A 624 -11.21 15.68 -3.89
CA ASP A 624 -10.54 17.00 -3.91
C ASP A 624 -10.95 17.75 -5.19
N ARG A 625 -11.24 19.05 -5.07
CA ARG A 625 -11.70 19.89 -6.21
C ARG A 625 -10.75 19.91 -7.41
N ASN A 626 -9.48 19.52 -7.21
CA ASN A 626 -8.47 19.47 -8.25
C ASN A 626 -8.17 18.04 -8.75
N TRP A 627 -8.90 17.03 -8.27
CA TRP A 627 -8.81 15.65 -8.74
C TRP A 627 -9.01 15.56 -10.26
N LYS A 628 -8.11 14.84 -10.95
CA LYS A 628 -8.12 14.70 -12.42
C LYS A 628 -8.58 13.34 -12.93
N GLY A 629 -8.87 12.39 -12.03
CA GLY A 629 -9.29 11.04 -12.41
C GLY A 629 -8.14 10.15 -12.85
N ILE A 630 -8.50 9.04 -13.50
CA ILE A 630 -7.57 8.00 -13.97
C ILE A 630 -7.71 7.84 -15.50
N ALA A 631 -6.64 7.43 -16.16
CA ALA A 631 -6.65 7.07 -17.58
C ALA A 631 -6.91 5.56 -17.79
N PHE A 632 -6.55 4.73 -16.80
CA PHE A 632 -6.78 3.28 -16.80
C PHE A 632 -6.69 2.72 -15.38
N ASP A 633 -7.42 1.63 -15.11
CA ASP A 633 -7.38 0.87 -13.86
C ASP A 633 -6.76 -0.50 -14.11
N PHE A 634 -5.59 -0.74 -13.51
CA PHE A 634 -4.91 -2.03 -13.63
C PHE A 634 -5.52 -3.08 -12.69
N GLY A 635 -6.20 -2.67 -11.62
CA GLY A 635 -6.62 -3.53 -10.52
C GLY A 635 -5.65 -3.51 -9.34
N GLU A 636 -5.76 -4.46 -8.43
CA GLU A 636 -4.98 -4.48 -7.19
C GLU A 636 -3.69 -5.30 -7.36
N HIS A 637 -2.58 -4.79 -6.81
CA HIS A 637 -1.29 -5.48 -6.68
C HIS A 637 -0.60 -5.90 -8.00
N PHE A 638 -0.93 -5.29 -9.15
CA PHE A 638 -0.18 -5.51 -10.40
C PHE A 638 1.19 -4.86 -10.37
N SER A 639 1.37 -3.78 -9.61
CA SER A 639 2.60 -2.99 -9.55
C SER A 639 3.05 -2.58 -10.95
N PRO A 640 2.28 -1.75 -11.68
CA PRO A 640 2.68 -1.28 -13.00
C PRO A 640 3.93 -0.41 -12.85
N ASN A 641 5.01 -0.74 -13.56
CA ASN A 641 6.32 -0.11 -13.39
C ASN A 641 6.80 0.57 -14.67
N GLY A 642 7.79 0.00 -15.38
CA GLY A 642 8.32 0.54 -16.62
C GLY A 642 7.25 0.76 -17.69
N ILE A 643 7.38 1.86 -18.44
CA ILE A 643 6.44 2.23 -19.50
C ILE A 643 7.18 2.81 -20.72
N ILE A 644 6.79 2.37 -21.90
CA ILE A 644 7.23 2.98 -23.16
C ILE A 644 6.07 3.22 -24.10
N GLU A 645 6.25 4.15 -25.03
CA GLU A 645 5.50 4.17 -26.29
C GLU A 645 6.24 3.29 -27.30
N TYR A 646 5.55 2.32 -27.91
CA TYR A 646 6.12 1.53 -28.98
C TYR A 646 6.07 2.29 -30.31
N ARG A 647 7.21 2.45 -30.99
CA ARG A 647 7.39 3.33 -32.15
C ARG A 647 7.70 2.59 -33.44
N SER A 648 8.23 1.37 -33.38
CA SER A 648 8.59 0.60 -34.57
C SER A 648 7.37 0.25 -35.42
N ASN A 649 7.61 0.08 -36.72
CA ASN A 649 6.63 -0.47 -37.66
C ASN A 649 6.67 -2.00 -37.76
N ALA A 650 7.47 -2.68 -36.93
CA ALA A 650 7.47 -4.13 -36.83
C ALA A 650 6.06 -4.68 -36.60
N LEU A 651 5.82 -5.93 -37.02
CA LEU A 651 4.49 -6.56 -36.97
C LEU A 651 3.40 -5.76 -37.72
N GLY A 652 3.80 -5.03 -38.77
CA GLY A 652 2.92 -4.18 -39.57
C GLY A 652 2.41 -2.92 -38.83
N GLY A 653 3.13 -2.46 -37.80
CA GLY A 653 2.78 -1.27 -37.02
C GLY A 653 1.61 -1.49 -36.06
N GLN A 654 1.20 -2.73 -35.80
CA GLN A 654 0.07 -3.05 -34.91
C GLN A 654 0.25 -2.52 -33.49
N LEU A 655 1.50 -2.34 -33.02
CA LEU A 655 1.81 -1.78 -31.71
C LEU A 655 2.18 -0.28 -31.74
N GLN A 656 2.34 0.31 -32.93
CA GLN A 656 2.82 1.69 -33.05
C GLN A 656 1.85 2.68 -32.35
N GLY A 657 2.40 3.55 -31.50
CA GLY A 657 1.64 4.52 -30.70
C GLY A 657 0.84 3.90 -29.56
N LYS A 658 1.11 2.65 -29.18
CA LYS A 658 0.56 2.03 -27.97
C LYS A 658 1.55 2.15 -26.82
N LEU A 659 1.01 2.15 -25.60
CA LEU A 659 1.80 2.07 -24.39
C LEU A 659 2.04 0.60 -24.05
N LEU A 660 3.28 0.23 -23.76
CA LEU A 660 3.62 -1.06 -23.16
C LEU A 660 4.04 -0.82 -21.71
N VAL A 661 3.39 -1.51 -20.78
CA VAL A 661 3.62 -1.34 -19.33
C VAL A 661 3.98 -2.69 -18.73
N THR A 662 5.09 -2.75 -17.98
CA THR A 662 5.44 -3.96 -17.20
C THR A 662 4.57 -4.03 -15.96
N ARG A 663 4.04 -5.21 -15.65
CA ARG A 663 3.32 -5.51 -14.40
C ARG A 663 4.21 -6.39 -13.53
N PHE A 664 4.90 -5.76 -12.59
CA PHE A 664 6.02 -6.34 -11.86
C PHE A 664 5.60 -7.41 -10.84
N SER A 665 4.40 -7.28 -10.25
CA SER A 665 3.96 -8.17 -9.16
C SER A 665 2.90 -9.17 -9.62
N LEU A 666 1.61 -8.85 -9.53
CA LEU A 666 0.55 -9.68 -10.10
C LEU A 666 0.66 -9.68 -11.64
N GLY A 667 0.37 -10.82 -12.29
CA GLY A 667 0.46 -10.99 -13.75
C GLY A 667 1.86 -11.32 -14.29
N LYS A 668 2.91 -10.63 -13.81
CA LYS A 668 4.31 -10.81 -14.26
C LYS A 668 4.45 -10.83 -15.78
N ASP A 669 3.91 -9.80 -16.42
CA ASP A 669 3.79 -9.70 -17.86
C ASP A 669 3.91 -8.25 -18.35
N ILE A 670 3.76 -8.03 -19.65
CA ILE A 670 3.63 -6.72 -20.28
C ILE A 670 2.20 -6.57 -20.79
N ILE A 671 1.51 -5.51 -20.37
CA ILE A 671 0.20 -5.12 -20.88
C ILE A 671 0.35 -4.05 -21.96
N VAL A 672 -0.44 -4.17 -23.03
CA VAL A 672 -0.52 -3.19 -24.11
C VAL A 672 -1.76 -2.33 -23.90
N LEU A 673 -1.60 -1.01 -23.86
CA LEU A 673 -2.69 -0.03 -23.71
C LEU A 673 -2.76 0.87 -24.94
N THR A 674 -3.96 1.07 -25.46
CA THR A 674 -4.22 1.94 -26.62
C THR A 674 -4.80 3.27 -26.13
N PRO A 675 -4.02 4.36 -26.11
CA PRO A 675 -4.58 5.69 -25.83
C PRO A 675 -5.47 6.14 -26.99
N GLY A 676 -6.58 6.82 -26.69
CA GLY A 676 -7.50 7.30 -27.71
C GLY A 676 -8.74 8.01 -27.18
N GLY A 677 -9.73 8.21 -28.06
CA GLY A 677 -10.95 8.94 -27.73
C GLY A 677 -10.73 10.44 -27.49
N ALA A 678 -11.79 11.16 -27.09
CA ALA A 678 -11.74 12.61 -26.89
C ALA A 678 -10.83 13.04 -25.72
N ASN A 679 -10.70 12.19 -24.70
CA ASN A 679 -9.93 12.48 -23.49
C ASN A 679 -8.48 11.97 -23.55
N LEU A 680 -8.12 11.18 -24.58
CA LEU A 680 -6.82 10.51 -24.70
C LEU A 680 -6.51 9.56 -23.54
N ASP A 681 -7.55 9.06 -22.88
CA ASP A 681 -7.45 7.96 -21.92
C ASP A 681 -7.36 6.62 -22.67
N ILE A 682 -7.35 5.49 -21.96
CA ILE A 682 -7.17 4.17 -22.59
C ILE A 682 -8.50 3.63 -23.13
N VAL A 683 -8.58 3.41 -24.44
CA VAL A 683 -9.79 2.89 -25.12
C VAL A 683 -9.74 1.38 -25.36
N ASN A 684 -8.56 0.77 -25.26
CA ASN A 684 -8.40 -0.68 -25.37
C ASN A 684 -7.16 -1.15 -24.61
N SER A 685 -7.22 -2.34 -24.03
CA SER A 685 -6.11 -2.99 -23.35
C SER A 685 -5.99 -4.46 -23.76
N GLN A 686 -4.77 -4.97 -23.90
CA GLN A 686 -4.51 -6.36 -24.26
C GLN A 686 -3.42 -6.96 -23.37
N THR A 687 -3.71 -8.12 -22.79
CA THR A 687 -2.78 -8.96 -22.01
C THR A 687 -2.61 -10.32 -22.70
N ALA A 688 -1.80 -11.20 -22.11
CA ALA A 688 -1.59 -12.56 -22.59
C ALA A 688 -1.08 -12.65 -24.06
N ILE A 689 -0.32 -11.64 -24.49
CA ILE A 689 0.41 -11.69 -25.77
C ILE A 689 1.55 -12.69 -25.64
N SER A 690 1.67 -13.59 -26.61
CA SER A 690 2.77 -14.57 -26.64
C SER A 690 4.12 -13.85 -26.66
N GLY A 691 5.00 -14.24 -25.74
CA GLY A 691 6.29 -13.59 -25.48
C GLY A 691 6.25 -12.48 -24.41
N PHE A 692 5.07 -11.96 -24.06
CA PHE A 692 4.92 -10.91 -23.03
C PHE A 692 4.55 -11.48 -21.65
N THR A 693 4.43 -12.80 -21.50
CA THR A 693 4.02 -13.46 -20.25
C THR A 693 5.10 -14.38 -19.70
N GLY A 694 4.94 -14.82 -18.44
CA GLY A 694 5.78 -15.89 -17.88
C GLY A 694 7.19 -15.44 -17.52
N PHE A 695 7.37 -14.14 -17.26
CA PHE A 695 8.66 -13.62 -16.82
C PHE A 695 9.06 -14.17 -15.46
N ASN A 696 10.30 -14.65 -15.39
CA ASN A 696 10.94 -15.07 -14.15
C ASN A 696 12.46 -14.80 -14.26
N PRO A 697 13.02 -13.83 -13.51
CA PRO A 697 12.36 -12.96 -12.52
C PRO A 697 11.31 -11.99 -13.09
N SER A 698 10.61 -11.23 -12.23
CA SER A 698 9.54 -10.31 -12.63
C SER A 698 10.02 -9.17 -13.56
N PRO A 699 9.23 -8.71 -14.54
CA PRO A 699 9.61 -7.64 -15.45
C PRO A 699 9.45 -6.28 -14.75
N LEU A 700 10.53 -5.49 -14.67
CA LEU A 700 10.56 -4.23 -13.94
C LEU A 700 10.54 -3.03 -14.89
N ASP A 701 11.44 -3.02 -15.88
CA ASP A 701 11.57 -1.94 -16.85
C ASP A 701 11.81 -2.50 -18.26
N LEU A 702 11.57 -1.69 -19.29
CA LEU A 702 11.72 -2.10 -20.68
C LEU A 702 12.12 -0.94 -21.60
N VAL A 703 12.87 -1.26 -22.66
CA VAL A 703 13.15 -0.32 -23.75
C VAL A 703 12.96 -0.99 -25.10
N GLU A 704 12.48 -0.23 -26.08
CA GLU A 704 12.40 -0.63 -27.47
C GLU A 704 13.64 -0.19 -28.25
N ASN A 705 14.10 -1.05 -29.16
CA ASN A 705 14.88 -0.62 -30.31
C ASN A 705 13.94 -0.25 -31.47
N PRO A 706 13.69 1.05 -31.74
CA PRO A 706 12.68 1.48 -32.71
C PRO A 706 13.01 1.05 -34.14
N MET A 707 14.27 0.71 -34.44
CA MET A 707 14.70 0.32 -35.78
C MET A 707 14.21 -1.07 -36.19
N ASN A 708 13.98 -1.96 -35.24
CA ASN A 708 13.61 -3.35 -35.52
C ASN A 708 12.47 -3.88 -34.64
N GLY A 709 12.01 -3.10 -33.66
CA GLY A 709 10.90 -3.47 -32.78
C GLY A 709 11.27 -4.46 -31.68
N ASN A 710 12.56 -4.77 -31.50
CA ASN A 710 13.04 -5.57 -30.38
C ASN A 710 12.79 -4.85 -29.06
N LEU A 711 12.40 -5.59 -28.03
CA LEU A 711 12.31 -5.08 -26.66
C LEU A 711 13.39 -5.70 -25.79
N TYR A 712 13.97 -4.92 -24.89
CA TYR A 712 14.85 -5.41 -23.85
C TYR A 712 14.19 -5.18 -22.50
N VAL A 713 13.93 -6.26 -21.78
CA VAL A 713 13.18 -6.22 -20.51
C VAL A 713 14.13 -6.50 -19.37
N ALA A 714 14.34 -5.50 -18.52
CA ALA A 714 15.01 -5.66 -17.23
C ALA A 714 14.06 -6.41 -16.29
N GLN A 715 14.55 -7.53 -15.74
CA GLN A 715 13.82 -8.31 -14.75
C GLN A 715 14.55 -8.28 -13.41
N LEU A 716 13.79 -8.22 -12.32
CA LEU A 716 14.30 -8.20 -10.96
C LEU A 716 13.56 -9.22 -10.09
N SER A 717 14.31 -10.01 -9.34
CA SER A 717 13.75 -10.91 -8.33
C SER A 717 13.46 -10.14 -7.05
N GLN A 718 12.21 -10.19 -6.60
CA GLN A 718 11.81 -9.65 -5.29
C GLN A 718 12.38 -10.49 -4.14
N GLU A 719 12.71 -11.77 -4.38
CA GLU A 719 13.23 -12.68 -3.35
C GLU A 719 14.74 -12.47 -3.12
N THR A 720 15.51 -12.36 -4.21
CA THR A 720 16.98 -12.36 -4.15
C THR A 720 17.60 -10.99 -4.45
N GLY A 721 16.82 -10.04 -4.95
CA GLY A 721 17.32 -8.77 -5.48
C GLY A 721 18.16 -8.91 -6.75
N MET A 722 18.29 -10.12 -7.31
CA MET A 722 19.06 -10.39 -8.53
C MET A 722 18.15 -10.45 -9.75
N GLY A 723 18.69 -10.10 -10.90
CA GLY A 723 17.94 -9.91 -12.13
C GLY A 723 18.68 -10.36 -13.37
N LYS A 724 18.00 -10.24 -14.52
CA LYS A 724 18.55 -10.48 -15.86
C LYS A 724 17.89 -9.53 -16.86
N ILE A 725 18.40 -9.49 -18.08
CA ILE A 725 17.75 -8.81 -19.22
C ILE A 725 17.33 -9.88 -20.21
N THR A 726 16.07 -9.81 -20.68
CA THR A 726 15.56 -10.69 -21.73
C THR A 726 15.28 -9.88 -22.99
N LEU A 727 15.69 -10.40 -24.14
CA LEU A 727 15.32 -9.87 -25.44
C LEU A 727 13.96 -10.45 -25.84
N LEU A 728 13.03 -9.58 -26.23
CA LEU A 728 11.81 -9.97 -26.94
C LEU A 728 11.97 -9.59 -28.41
N ARG A 729 12.00 -10.58 -29.30
CA ARG A 729 12.09 -10.35 -30.74
C ARG A 729 10.70 -10.54 -31.37
N PRO A 730 10.19 -9.56 -32.15
CA PRO A 730 8.91 -9.72 -32.85
C PRO A 730 8.99 -10.87 -33.86
N LEU A 731 7.99 -11.75 -33.88
CA LEU A 731 7.84 -12.80 -34.88
C LEU A 731 6.85 -12.32 -35.95
N ASN A 732 7.35 -12.11 -37.17
CA ASN A 732 6.55 -11.71 -38.32
C ASN A 732 5.81 -12.88 -38.97
#